data_AF-A0A661N713-F1
#
_entry.id   AF-A0A661N713-F1
#
_cell.length_a   1.000
_cell.length_b   1.000
_cell.length_c   1.000
_cell.angle_alpha   90.00
_cell.angle_beta   90.00
_cell.angle_gamma   90.00
#
_symmetry.space_group_name_H-M   'P 1'
#
loop_
_entity.id
_entity.type
_entity.pdbx_description
1 polymer ?
#
loop_
_entity_poly.entity_id
_entity_poly.type
_entity_poly.pdbx_seq_one_letter_code
_entity_poly.pdbx_strand_id
1 'polypeptide(L)'
;MTSHRPLRSLLLLLNVLALVGVVGCGDDTSPDTGPSDAATDTGDLPMDSGDLPMDSGDLPMDSTTPDADVDAGDAGSDAEMDSTVVPACDDGIWNGDETDIDCGGPTCPNACGDALMCGVNLDCTSSVCIGGSCIAASCTDGIANGDESDRDCGGATCAGCPNGRMCTGMDDCLDVDSLCTGGYCQPGSCANMLMDGTETAVDCGGGTCAPCSDGDTCALPRDCASGICGATGVCVPAACTNGMMDGTEIGVDCGGDCPGCSDGTACTAPVDCLSGRCEGSVCTSCSDGVQSGAETDIDCGGVVCGGCAAGESCVVDEDCSFGDCLAGSVCDGPAEFYSEDFEGGDGGWTTGGTSSSWEYGTPANTVLDAAHSGTGAWVTNLTGDYNASEDSFITSPVIDLSAASEDPAFIFALEYVTEAYYDEGWVEVTTDGTTWTRLGSFGGGTNWYSNSSDEWDGASTGWIVASHLLTGTAGEATVQVRMVFSSDSSGQREGFAIDDVVIRAPIPNLTVTVEAVPDICGGAVVTLANTGETIVASADFTYGVDGSSSTETFIDMAPGSVETRTLFGDDGSVISASVSGALDANPTDDAASATLVLNTVLVGTASPYVEDFEASNGGWAPGGVNSTWEWGVPTNTEISDADSGTFAWVTDLDGDYRTGEASLLVSPCIDASASTSDLVFGFALTYESESCCDELTVDYSVDGGRNWDRVTAGMNWYSTSDGWAGSSGGWGMVSASLPSTAGKPGVRVRLHVDSDSSITDEGFGFDTVEISAGGMPDLQVTMERTASCASANAIVENVGTATVGAYALTLSSDGVDTRRTIIDPIAPGATATYPVTAIGTAAARVEVPGDVDASNDSDSIMLSIPLTGGYAQDFDTDDGGFTAGGTNSSWELGAPSGTFISGPASGVNAWVTGLSTDYNASEFSTLTSPCFDFSALAVDPSISFAHIYETEACCDHGWVEVSTDGGSSWNKLGRAGGGTNWYDDTILDWWNGASGAPAAWRTASHPMDGTAGATHVRFRFVTFTDGAVEAEGFGVDDIVITP
;
A
#
# COMPACT_ATOMS: atom_id res chain seq x y z
N MET A 1 -5.82 -54.49 -33.53
CA MET A 1 -5.24 -55.82 -33.22
C MET A 1 -4.54 -55.73 -31.87
N THR A 2 -4.45 -56.82 -31.10
CA THR A 2 -3.45 -57.14 -30.03
C THR A 2 -2.85 -56.05 -29.11
N SER A 3 -2.62 -56.26 -27.80
CA SER A 3 -3.17 -57.18 -26.78
C SER A 3 -2.57 -56.85 -25.40
N HIS A 4 -3.19 -57.35 -24.32
CA HIS A 4 -2.58 -57.66 -23.00
C HIS A 4 -1.97 -56.56 -22.08
N ARG A 5 -2.78 -56.17 -21.08
CA ARG A 5 -2.42 -56.21 -19.63
C ARG A 5 -1.75 -57.58 -19.27
N PRO A 6 -0.90 -57.75 -18.21
CA PRO A 6 -1.31 -57.45 -16.83
C PRO A 6 -0.26 -57.23 -15.69
N LEU A 7 -0.78 -56.71 -14.56
CA LEU A 7 -0.51 -57.03 -13.14
C LEU A 7 0.87 -57.56 -12.69
N ARG A 8 1.36 -56.97 -11.58
CA ARG A 8 1.85 -57.76 -10.42
C ARG A 8 1.68 -57.02 -9.09
N SER A 9 0.93 -57.62 -8.17
CA SER A 9 0.99 -57.32 -6.73
C SER A 9 2.16 -58.06 -6.09
N LEU A 10 2.68 -57.56 -4.97
CA LEU A 10 3.38 -58.40 -4.00
C LEU A 10 2.89 -58.08 -2.59
N LEU A 11 2.51 -59.13 -1.86
CA LEU A 11 2.05 -59.08 -0.48
C LEU A 11 3.10 -59.78 0.38
N LEU A 12 3.51 -59.21 1.51
CA LEU A 12 4.11 -59.99 2.60
C LEU A 12 3.88 -59.32 3.96
N LEU A 13 3.71 -60.13 5.00
CA LEU A 13 3.52 -59.70 6.38
C LEU A 13 4.72 -60.15 7.24
N LEU A 14 4.78 -59.57 8.45
CA LEU A 14 4.91 -60.27 9.74
C LEU A 14 6.24 -60.14 10.53
N ASN A 15 6.14 -59.42 11.65
CA ASN A 15 6.75 -59.61 12.98
C ASN A 15 8.25 -59.96 13.15
N VAL A 16 8.96 -59.10 13.90
CA VAL A 16 9.76 -59.51 15.07
C VAL A 16 9.44 -58.55 16.25
N LEU A 17 9.62 -59.01 17.49
CA LEU A 17 9.27 -58.34 18.76
C LEU A 17 10.55 -58.06 19.61
N ALA A 18 10.38 -57.39 20.76
CA ALA A 18 11.27 -57.33 21.96
C ALA A 18 12.28 -56.16 22.06
N LEU A 19 12.63 -55.63 23.26
CA LEU A 19 11.90 -55.49 24.56
C LEU A 19 12.69 -54.60 25.57
N VAL A 20 11.97 -53.96 26.51
CA VAL A 20 12.42 -53.36 27.81
C VAL A 20 13.33 -52.10 27.77
N GLY A 21 12.90 -51.08 28.51
CA GLY A 21 13.71 -49.93 28.95
C GLY A 21 13.11 -49.20 30.17
N VAL A 22 12.59 -49.93 31.18
CA VAL A 22 11.86 -49.34 32.31
C VAL A 22 12.72 -49.21 33.57
N VAL A 23 12.84 -47.99 34.09
CA VAL A 23 13.08 -47.69 35.52
C VAL A 23 12.21 -46.49 35.90
N GLY A 24 11.61 -46.53 37.09
CA GLY A 24 10.91 -45.41 37.72
C GLY A 24 10.68 -45.69 39.21
N CYS A 25 10.26 -44.66 39.96
CA CYS A 25 9.58 -44.65 41.28
C CYS A 25 9.97 -43.37 42.03
N GLY A 26 9.00 -42.66 42.64
CA GLY A 26 9.29 -41.44 43.41
C GLY A 26 8.08 -40.58 43.77
N ASP A 27 6.99 -41.17 44.25
CA ASP A 27 5.83 -40.42 44.77
C ASP A 27 6.16 -39.73 46.12
N ASP A 28 5.57 -38.56 46.38
CA ASP A 28 4.34 -38.41 47.22
C ASP A 28 4.24 -37.06 47.97
N THR A 29 3.01 -36.64 48.26
CA THR A 29 2.55 -35.59 49.21
C THR A 29 2.85 -34.08 48.96
N SER A 30 1.77 -33.30 48.94
CA SER A 30 1.68 -31.90 49.41
C SER A 30 1.12 -31.87 50.87
N PRO A 31 0.92 -30.74 51.60
CA PRO A 31 0.16 -29.55 51.17
C PRO A 31 0.57 -28.16 51.77
N ASP A 32 -0.14 -27.12 51.31
CA ASP A 32 -0.55 -25.87 52.01
C ASP A 32 0.48 -24.90 52.63
N THR A 33 0.65 -23.70 52.04
CA THR A 33 -0.09 -22.47 52.41
C THR A 33 0.44 -21.24 51.62
N GLY A 34 -0.43 -20.33 51.17
CA GLY A 34 -0.08 -19.03 50.53
C GLY A 34 -0.45 -17.81 51.42
N PRO A 35 -0.68 -16.59 50.89
CA PRO A 35 -0.63 -16.14 49.48
C PRO A 35 0.04 -14.73 49.29
N SER A 36 -0.32 -14.00 48.22
CA SER A 36 -0.10 -12.56 47.90
C SER A 36 1.28 -12.10 47.38
N ASP A 37 1.40 -11.14 46.43
CA ASP A 37 0.47 -10.65 45.37
C ASP A 37 1.25 -9.77 44.34
N ALA A 38 0.71 -9.59 43.12
CA ALA A 38 1.01 -8.56 42.08
C ALA A 38 2.47 -8.48 41.51
N ALA A 39 2.79 -8.43 40.20
CA ALA A 39 2.12 -7.98 38.95
C ALA A 39 1.94 -6.43 38.85
N THR A 40 2.10 -5.71 37.72
CA THR A 40 2.37 -6.06 36.29
C THR A 40 2.81 -4.79 35.50
N ASP A 41 3.25 -4.96 34.23
CA ASP A 41 3.10 -4.07 33.02
C ASP A 41 3.50 -2.56 33.06
N THR A 42 4.46 -2.04 32.27
CA THR A 42 4.54 -1.72 30.80
C THR A 42 3.86 -0.42 30.34
N GLY A 43 4.34 0.19 29.23
CA GLY A 43 3.64 1.23 28.46
C GLY A 43 4.42 2.53 28.18
N ASP A 44 5.00 2.65 26.98
CA ASP A 44 5.39 3.92 26.34
C ASP A 44 4.30 4.37 25.32
N LEU A 45 4.55 5.47 24.56
CA LEU A 45 3.75 6.13 23.47
C LEU A 45 2.99 7.41 23.89
N PRO A 46 2.59 8.30 22.95
CA PRO A 46 3.43 9.00 21.96
C PRO A 46 3.11 10.53 21.92
N MET A 47 3.34 11.20 20.78
CA MET A 47 3.06 12.64 20.54
C MET A 47 1.56 12.99 20.47
N ASP A 48 1.22 14.28 20.66
CA ASP A 48 -0.11 14.87 20.42
C ASP A 48 0.01 16.27 19.78
N SER A 49 -1.05 16.75 19.12
CA SER A 49 -1.09 17.98 18.33
C SER A 49 -2.50 18.57 18.21
N GLY A 50 -2.63 19.90 18.38
CA GLY A 50 -3.79 20.65 17.86
C GLY A 50 -4.37 21.74 18.78
N ASP A 51 -4.62 22.92 18.20
CA ASP A 51 -5.37 24.00 18.84
C ASP A 51 -6.86 23.67 19.03
N LEU A 52 -7.47 24.14 20.13
CA LEU A 52 -8.80 24.76 20.08
C LEU A 52 -8.96 25.84 21.18
N PRO A 53 -9.37 27.08 20.84
CA PRO A 53 -9.74 28.10 21.81
C PRO A 53 -11.26 28.16 22.05
N MET A 54 -11.69 28.56 23.27
CA MET A 54 -12.77 29.55 23.43
C MET A 54 -12.84 30.14 24.85
N ASP A 55 -13.29 31.40 24.91
CA ASP A 55 -13.33 32.27 26.10
C ASP A 55 -14.70 32.22 26.82
N SER A 56 -14.72 32.28 28.16
CA SER A 56 -15.60 33.18 28.92
C SER A 56 -15.46 33.10 30.47
N GLY A 57 -14.88 34.16 31.06
CA GLY A 57 -15.57 34.99 32.06
C GLY A 57 -15.79 34.52 33.52
N ASP A 58 -15.09 35.21 34.42
CA ASP A 58 -15.60 35.81 35.68
C ASP A 58 -15.98 34.96 36.92
N LEU A 59 -15.08 35.03 37.91
CA LEU A 59 -15.36 35.11 39.36
C LEU A 59 -16.09 36.43 39.71
N PRO A 60 -16.77 36.63 40.89
CA PRO A 60 -16.35 36.14 42.21
C PRO A 60 -17.44 35.75 43.23
N MET A 61 -17.00 35.42 44.45
CA MET A 61 -17.85 35.11 45.62
C MET A 61 -18.41 36.37 46.31
N ASP A 62 -19.60 36.24 46.91
CA ASP A 62 -20.02 36.99 48.10
C ASP A 62 -20.70 36.05 49.12
N SER A 63 -20.75 36.50 50.35
CA SER A 63 -21.03 35.79 51.60
C SER A 63 -22.51 35.51 51.90
N THR A 64 -22.77 34.49 52.72
CA THR A 64 -23.71 34.57 53.88
C THR A 64 -23.58 33.38 54.84
N THR A 65 -23.68 33.66 56.14
CA THR A 65 -23.85 32.73 57.28
C THR A 65 -25.36 32.63 57.64
N PRO A 66 -25.87 31.87 58.65
CA PRO A 66 -25.19 31.14 59.74
C PRO A 66 -25.78 29.76 60.17
N ASP A 67 -25.13 29.10 61.15
CA ASP A 67 -25.67 28.46 62.39
C ASP A 67 -24.45 27.82 63.13
N ALA A 68 -24.22 27.92 64.46
CA ALA A 68 -24.99 27.51 65.65
C ALA A 68 -25.13 25.97 65.76
N ASP A 69 -24.87 25.26 66.88
CA ASP A 69 -24.51 25.53 68.30
C ASP A 69 -23.96 24.18 68.90
N VAL A 70 -23.29 23.95 70.06
CA VAL A 70 -23.02 24.62 71.35
C VAL A 70 -21.72 24.03 72.01
N ASP A 71 -21.17 24.67 73.06
CA ASP A 71 -20.60 24.17 74.36
C ASP A 71 -20.06 22.72 74.59
N ALA A 72 -19.23 22.43 75.62
CA ALA A 72 -18.33 23.18 76.52
C ALA A 72 -17.61 22.22 77.53
N GLY A 73 -16.66 22.72 78.33
CA GLY A 73 -16.04 22.01 79.46
C GLY A 73 -14.53 22.27 79.58
N ASP A 74 -14.06 23.47 79.96
CA ASP A 74 -14.20 24.20 81.24
C ASP A 74 -13.19 23.77 82.33
N ALA A 75 -12.79 24.74 83.15
CA ALA A 75 -11.44 24.86 83.69
C ALA A 75 -11.23 24.36 85.15
N GLY A 76 -9.96 24.33 85.56
CA GLY A 76 -9.58 25.13 86.74
C GLY A 76 -8.89 24.42 87.90
N SER A 77 -7.55 24.49 87.93
CA SER A 77 -6.73 24.81 89.11
C SER A 77 -5.23 24.71 88.77
N ASP A 78 -4.26 25.51 89.21
CA ASP A 78 -4.12 26.84 89.84
C ASP A 78 -2.72 26.81 90.50
N ALA A 79 -1.82 27.75 90.15
CA ALA A 79 -0.51 28.05 90.78
C ALA A 79 0.56 26.91 90.88
N GLU A 80 1.87 27.14 90.68
CA GLU A 80 2.66 28.31 90.23
C GLU A 80 4.09 27.85 89.82
N MET A 81 4.98 28.80 89.44
CA MET A 81 6.40 28.63 89.05
C MET A 81 6.65 28.02 87.65
N ASP A 82 7.62 28.47 86.84
CA ASP A 82 8.56 29.62 86.91
C ASP A 82 9.05 29.96 85.47
N SER A 83 9.88 31.01 85.32
CA SER A 83 10.59 31.43 84.11
C SER A 83 9.74 32.05 82.99
N THR A 84 9.63 33.38 83.02
CA THR A 84 9.27 34.20 81.85
C THR A 84 10.41 34.18 80.83
N VAL A 85 10.30 33.34 79.80
CA VAL A 85 11.00 33.54 78.53
C VAL A 85 10.12 34.44 77.66
N VAL A 86 10.71 35.42 77.00
CA VAL A 86 10.03 36.22 75.96
C VAL A 86 10.38 35.55 74.63
N PRO A 87 9.41 35.27 73.74
CA PRO A 87 9.69 34.75 72.40
C PRO A 87 10.80 35.57 71.73
N ALA A 88 11.85 34.89 71.28
CA ALA A 88 13.04 35.51 70.71
C ALA A 88 13.60 34.64 69.60
N CYS A 89 13.89 35.26 68.45
CA CYS A 89 14.37 34.60 67.23
C CYS A 89 15.87 34.22 67.30
N ASP A 90 16.26 33.65 68.44
CA ASP A 90 17.55 33.07 68.80
C ASP A 90 17.46 32.17 70.06
N ASP A 91 16.27 31.63 70.41
CA ASP A 91 16.02 30.83 71.63
C ASP A 91 16.07 29.30 71.44
N GLY A 92 16.05 28.82 70.19
CA GLY A 92 16.18 27.41 69.80
C GLY A 92 14.86 26.65 69.68
N ILE A 93 13.72 27.35 69.69
CA ILE A 93 12.38 26.76 69.72
C ILE A 93 11.45 27.56 68.81
N TRP A 94 10.90 26.93 67.76
CA TRP A 94 9.91 27.56 66.87
C TRP A 94 8.72 28.12 67.67
N ASN A 95 8.66 29.44 67.87
CA ASN A 95 7.65 30.11 68.71
C ASN A 95 7.41 31.58 68.34
N GLY A 96 6.43 32.23 68.96
CA GLY A 96 6.00 33.57 68.57
C GLY A 96 5.31 33.60 67.20
N ASP A 97 5.75 34.51 66.32
CA ASP A 97 5.23 34.69 64.95
C ASP A 97 6.19 34.13 63.87
N GLU A 98 7.16 33.29 64.26
CA GLU A 98 8.17 32.63 63.40
C GLU A 98 7.58 31.64 62.38
N THR A 99 8.30 31.36 61.28
CA THR A 99 7.87 30.36 60.27
C THR A 99 8.69 29.08 60.25
N ASP A 100 9.93 29.10 60.75
CA ASP A 100 10.69 27.93 61.18
C ASP A 100 11.50 28.31 62.44
N ILE A 101 12.24 27.38 63.05
CA ILE A 101 12.97 27.58 64.31
C ILE A 101 13.91 28.81 64.22
N ASP A 102 13.65 29.81 65.08
CA ASP A 102 14.41 31.07 65.19
C ASP A 102 14.41 31.97 63.92
N CYS A 103 13.55 31.72 62.92
CA CYS A 103 13.58 32.47 61.65
C CYS A 103 12.23 32.71 60.97
N GLY A 104 12.22 33.72 60.10
CA GLY A 104 11.04 34.13 59.32
C GLY A 104 9.96 34.79 60.17
N GLY A 105 8.90 35.25 59.53
CA GLY A 105 7.80 35.95 60.19
C GLY A 105 8.07 37.44 60.43
N PRO A 106 7.00 38.25 60.63
CA PRO A 106 7.07 39.71 60.60
C PRO A 106 7.81 40.37 61.78
N THR A 107 8.14 39.60 62.82
CA THR A 107 8.85 40.09 64.02
C THR A 107 10.33 39.75 64.04
N CYS A 108 10.78 38.78 63.26
CA CYS A 108 12.15 38.28 63.32
C CYS A 108 13.07 39.01 62.32
N PRO A 109 14.29 39.40 62.74
CA PRO A 109 15.23 40.11 61.87
C PRO A 109 15.99 39.15 60.92
N ASN A 110 15.89 37.84 61.16
CA ASN A 110 16.58 36.79 60.40
C ASN A 110 15.56 36.09 59.50
N ALA A 111 15.76 36.17 58.18
CA ALA A 111 15.07 35.30 57.25
C ALA A 111 15.63 33.86 57.35
N CYS A 112 14.80 32.88 57.05
CA CYS A 112 15.18 31.47 57.00
C CYS A 112 16.11 31.18 55.82
N GLY A 113 17.00 30.20 56.01
CA GLY A 113 17.83 29.64 54.94
C GLY A 113 17.06 28.67 54.04
N ASP A 114 17.75 28.17 53.01
CA ASP A 114 17.15 27.29 52.00
C ASP A 114 16.66 25.96 52.61
N ALA A 115 15.56 25.44 52.07
CA ALA A 115 14.83 24.25 52.53
C ALA A 115 14.21 24.33 53.96
N LEU A 116 14.18 25.50 54.59
CA LEU A 116 13.41 25.77 55.82
C LEU A 116 12.01 26.34 55.52
N MET A 117 11.11 26.29 56.50
CA MET A 117 9.69 26.65 56.35
C MET A 117 9.43 28.16 56.29
N CYS A 118 8.45 28.55 55.46
CA CYS A 118 8.07 29.93 55.20
C CYS A 118 6.55 30.09 54.98
N GLY A 119 6.02 31.25 55.34
CA GLY A 119 4.62 31.65 55.08
C GLY A 119 4.49 32.63 53.90
N VAL A 120 5.50 33.46 53.68
CA VAL A 120 5.63 34.42 52.57
C VAL A 120 7.08 34.50 52.08
N ASN A 121 7.27 35.01 50.86
CA ASN A 121 8.60 35.21 50.26
C ASN A 121 9.61 35.93 51.16
N LEU A 122 9.17 36.93 51.95
CA LEU A 122 10.04 37.71 52.83
C LEU A 122 10.61 36.91 54.01
N ASP A 123 10.03 35.74 54.31
CA ASP A 123 10.56 34.85 55.35
C ASP A 123 11.82 34.12 54.89
N CYS A 124 12.17 34.16 53.60
CA CYS A 124 13.30 33.45 53.00
C CYS A 124 14.47 34.38 52.66
N THR A 125 15.70 33.91 52.89
CA THR A 125 16.92 34.66 52.55
C THR A 125 17.03 34.92 51.04
N SER A 126 16.57 33.98 50.22
CA SER A 126 16.41 34.13 48.76
C SER A 126 15.27 35.05 48.33
N SER A 127 14.42 35.50 49.24
CA SER A 127 13.13 36.15 48.93
C SER A 127 12.16 35.29 48.09
N VAL A 128 12.30 33.96 48.08
CA VAL A 128 11.44 33.01 47.34
C VAL A 128 10.91 31.89 48.26
N CYS A 129 9.60 31.94 48.54
CA CYS A 129 8.87 30.92 49.31
C CYS A 129 7.90 30.17 48.38
N ILE A 130 8.15 28.89 48.12
CA ILE A 130 7.32 28.07 47.22
C ILE A 130 6.99 26.74 47.90
N GLY A 131 5.71 26.36 47.89
CA GLY A 131 5.24 25.16 48.59
C GLY A 131 5.33 25.21 50.12
N GLY A 132 5.58 26.39 50.70
CA GLY A 132 5.85 26.55 52.14
C GLY A 132 7.30 26.29 52.55
N SER A 133 8.21 26.20 51.58
CA SER A 133 9.66 26.05 51.79
C SER A 133 10.44 27.14 51.06
N CYS A 134 11.53 27.60 51.65
CA CYS A 134 12.48 28.51 51.01
C CYS A 134 13.28 27.76 49.94
N ILE A 135 13.32 28.30 48.72
CA ILE A 135 14.13 27.77 47.62
C ILE A 135 15.41 28.62 47.49
N ALA A 136 16.54 27.97 47.23
CA ALA A 136 17.83 28.64 47.06
C ALA A 136 17.83 29.58 45.85
N ALA A 137 18.48 30.73 46.02
CA ALA A 137 18.74 31.69 44.95
C ALA A 137 19.60 31.07 43.84
N SER A 138 19.24 31.26 42.56
CA SER A 138 20.01 30.71 41.44
C SER A 138 19.93 31.57 40.17
N CYS A 139 21.09 31.83 39.57
CA CYS A 139 21.34 32.62 38.35
C CYS A 139 20.70 32.09 37.04
N THR A 140 19.67 31.26 37.14
CA THR A 140 18.91 30.64 36.04
C THR A 140 17.48 30.24 36.47
N ASP A 141 16.97 30.67 37.63
CA ASP A 141 15.64 30.25 38.14
C ASP A 141 14.46 31.07 37.58
N GLY A 142 14.76 32.16 36.87
CA GLY A 142 13.76 33.03 36.28
C GLY A 142 13.23 34.09 37.25
N ILE A 143 13.90 34.41 38.35
CA ILE A 143 13.45 35.42 39.32
C ILE A 143 14.65 36.26 39.77
N ALA A 144 14.59 37.59 39.58
CA ALA A 144 15.60 38.52 40.10
C ALA A 144 15.72 38.40 41.63
N ASN A 145 16.73 37.69 42.12
CA ASN A 145 16.88 37.31 43.52
C ASN A 145 18.35 37.19 43.95
N GLY A 146 18.63 36.82 45.20
CA GLY A 146 20.01 36.77 45.72
C GLY A 146 20.69 38.14 45.72
N ASP A 147 21.80 38.27 44.98
CA ASP A 147 22.52 39.53 44.76
C ASP A 147 22.46 40.06 43.31
N GLU A 148 21.57 39.50 42.46
CA GLU A 148 21.38 39.88 41.06
C GLU A 148 20.99 41.36 40.84
N SER A 149 21.39 41.94 39.70
CA SER A 149 21.03 43.31 39.29
C SER A 149 19.90 43.38 38.26
N ASP A 150 19.69 42.31 37.49
CA ASP A 150 18.51 42.05 36.66
C ASP A 150 18.22 40.53 36.72
N ARG A 151 17.04 40.09 36.26
CA ARG A 151 16.62 38.69 36.30
C ARG A 151 17.68 37.77 35.66
N ASP A 152 18.18 36.83 36.47
CA ASP A 152 19.19 35.81 36.15
C ASP A 152 20.61 36.36 35.86
N CYS A 153 20.94 37.61 36.24
CA CYS A 153 22.26 38.19 35.97
C CYS A 153 22.71 39.35 36.89
N GLY A 154 24.01 39.65 36.83
CA GLY A 154 24.67 40.71 37.59
C GLY A 154 24.89 40.35 39.06
N GLY A 155 25.37 41.31 39.86
CA GLY A 155 25.84 41.03 41.21
C GLY A 155 27.24 40.43 41.23
N ALA A 156 27.62 39.84 42.38
CA ALA A 156 28.93 39.25 42.60
C ALA A 156 28.93 37.71 42.49
N THR A 157 27.77 37.05 42.47
CA THR A 157 27.66 35.59 42.30
C THR A 157 27.26 35.13 40.90
N CYS A 158 26.43 35.90 40.18
CA CYS A 158 25.97 35.56 38.83
C CYS A 158 26.85 36.19 37.73
N ALA A 159 26.70 35.72 36.50
CA ALA A 159 27.37 36.31 35.35
C ALA A 159 26.83 37.72 35.07
N GLY A 160 27.68 38.63 34.61
CA GLY A 160 27.28 39.99 34.27
C GLY A 160 26.09 40.04 33.29
N CYS A 161 25.29 41.09 33.40
CA CYS A 161 24.11 41.30 32.57
C CYS A 161 24.47 41.79 31.16
N PRO A 162 23.85 41.23 30.10
CA PRO A 162 23.98 41.74 28.74
C PRO A 162 23.51 43.19 28.57
N ASN A 163 23.98 43.85 27.51
CA ASN A 163 23.58 45.21 27.17
C ASN A 163 22.05 45.43 27.13
N GLY A 164 21.59 46.53 27.74
CA GLY A 164 20.17 46.87 27.89
C GLY A 164 19.48 46.35 29.17
N ARG A 165 20.12 45.46 29.94
CA ARG A 165 19.65 45.00 31.27
C ARG A 165 20.07 45.94 32.40
N MET A 166 19.42 45.81 33.55
CA MET A 166 19.69 46.61 34.76
C MET A 166 21.03 46.28 35.42
N CYS A 167 21.66 47.32 35.96
CA CYS A 167 22.95 47.24 36.64
C CYS A 167 23.03 48.27 37.78
N THR A 168 23.87 48.00 38.77
CA THR A 168 24.16 48.86 39.93
C THR A 168 25.61 49.36 39.93
N GLY A 169 26.53 48.56 39.41
CA GLY A 169 27.95 48.86 39.19
C GLY A 169 28.39 48.53 37.75
N MET A 170 29.67 48.78 37.43
CA MET A 170 30.24 48.40 36.13
C MET A 170 30.50 46.90 36.02
N ASP A 171 30.82 46.26 37.14
CA ASP A 171 31.06 44.81 37.23
C ASP A 171 29.78 43.97 37.01
N ASP A 172 28.59 44.61 37.08
CA ASP A 172 27.29 43.99 36.78
C ASP A 172 27.04 43.82 35.26
N CYS A 173 27.94 44.28 34.38
CA CYS A 173 27.77 44.19 32.92
C CYS A 173 28.64 43.09 32.30
N LEU A 174 28.08 42.31 31.37
CA LEU A 174 28.74 41.15 30.76
C LEU A 174 29.93 41.52 29.88
N ASP A 175 29.75 42.57 29.08
CA ASP A 175 30.73 43.02 28.08
C ASP A 175 31.71 44.00 28.71
N VAL A 176 33.02 43.71 28.63
CA VAL A 176 34.10 44.38 29.40
C VAL A 176 34.24 45.89 29.17
N ASP A 177 33.72 46.41 28.04
CA ASP A 177 33.73 47.84 27.70
C ASP A 177 32.39 48.54 28.00
N SER A 178 31.38 47.82 28.50
CA SER A 178 30.03 48.39 28.72
C SER A 178 29.93 49.18 30.01
N LEU A 179 29.39 50.39 29.89
CA LEU A 179 29.28 51.36 30.97
C LEU A 179 27.88 51.32 31.57
N CYS A 180 27.77 50.84 32.82
CA CYS A 180 26.54 50.94 33.60
C CYS A 180 26.13 52.43 33.78
N THR A 181 25.19 52.88 32.95
CA THR A 181 24.87 54.30 32.77
C THR A 181 23.37 54.50 32.87
N GLY A 182 22.93 55.32 33.83
CA GLY A 182 21.50 55.50 34.10
C GLY A 182 20.79 54.30 34.74
N GLY A 183 21.55 53.29 35.19
CA GLY A 183 21.02 52.04 35.79
C GLY A 183 20.87 50.89 34.80
N TYR A 184 21.41 51.01 33.58
CA TYR A 184 21.42 49.95 32.57
C TYR A 184 22.80 49.81 31.93
N CYS A 185 23.17 48.60 31.52
CA CYS A 185 24.38 48.36 30.74
C CYS A 185 24.22 48.98 29.34
N GLN A 186 25.17 49.85 28.95
CA GLN A 186 25.22 50.47 27.62
C GLN A 186 26.60 50.23 26.97
N PRO A 187 26.69 50.08 25.63
CA PRO A 187 27.97 49.87 24.96
C PRO A 187 28.98 50.99 25.23
N GLY A 188 30.27 50.61 25.33
CA GLY A 188 31.40 51.54 25.31
C GLY A 188 31.58 52.22 23.95
N SER A 189 32.60 53.07 23.78
CA SER A 189 32.82 53.77 22.49
C SER A 189 33.00 52.78 21.34
N CYS A 190 33.80 51.73 21.58
CA CYS A 190 34.17 50.65 20.67
C CYS A 190 33.02 49.75 20.16
N ALA A 191 31.75 50.17 20.29
CA ALA A 191 30.56 49.46 19.86
C ALA A 191 29.31 50.39 19.83
N ASN A 192 29.47 51.70 19.64
CA ASN A 192 28.38 52.69 19.72
C ASN A 192 27.88 53.24 18.36
N MET A 193 28.46 52.78 17.24
CA MET A 193 28.20 53.17 15.86
C MET A 193 28.60 54.62 15.51
N LEU A 194 29.51 55.22 16.29
CA LEU A 194 30.09 56.54 16.05
C LEU A 194 31.61 56.46 16.24
N MET A 195 32.38 57.00 15.30
CA MET A 195 33.83 57.14 15.48
C MET A 195 34.13 58.18 16.59
N ASP A 196 34.29 57.73 17.83
CA ASP A 196 34.63 58.58 18.98
C ASP A 196 35.81 58.02 19.81
N GLY A 197 35.91 58.39 21.10
CA GLY A 197 36.98 57.96 21.98
C GLY A 197 38.39 58.16 21.43
N THR A 198 39.03 57.05 21.07
CA THR A 198 40.40 56.95 20.54
C THR A 198 40.49 56.28 19.16
N GLU A 199 39.36 55.98 18.54
CA GLU A 199 39.21 55.09 17.37
C GLU A 199 39.87 55.60 16.07
N THR A 200 40.10 54.67 15.12
CA THR A 200 40.66 54.97 13.79
C THR A 200 39.71 54.68 12.63
N ALA A 201 38.69 53.84 12.83
CA ALA A 201 37.43 53.85 12.08
C ALA A 201 36.27 53.59 13.06
N VAL A 202 35.02 53.61 12.61
CA VAL A 202 33.84 53.50 13.50
C VAL A 202 33.92 52.21 14.33
N ASP A 203 33.78 52.32 15.66
CA ASP A 203 33.83 51.22 16.62
C ASP A 203 35.16 50.45 16.71
N CYS A 204 36.22 50.86 16.00
CA CYS A 204 37.45 50.05 15.90
C CYS A 204 38.78 50.84 15.90
N GLY A 205 39.84 50.11 16.24
CA GLY A 205 41.22 50.56 16.21
C GLY A 205 41.60 51.50 17.35
N GLY A 206 42.49 52.45 17.06
CA GLY A 206 43.08 53.35 18.08
C GLY A 206 44.01 52.69 19.11
N GLY A 207 44.00 51.35 19.19
CA GLY A 207 44.68 50.55 20.22
C GLY A 207 44.02 50.61 21.59
N THR A 208 42.74 50.95 21.64
CA THR A 208 41.83 50.71 22.79
C THR A 208 40.67 49.80 22.40
N CYS A 209 40.15 49.96 21.18
CA CYS A 209 39.09 49.14 20.62
C CYS A 209 39.68 47.94 19.85
N ALA A 210 38.81 47.01 19.45
CA ALA A 210 39.18 45.87 18.60
C ALA A 210 39.88 46.36 17.31
N PRO A 211 40.91 45.67 16.79
CA PRO A 211 41.54 46.06 15.53
C PRO A 211 40.55 46.04 14.36
N CYS A 212 40.64 47.02 13.47
CA CYS A 212 39.72 47.19 12.34
C CYS A 212 39.90 46.12 11.26
N SER A 213 38.86 45.93 10.42
CA SER A 213 38.88 44.96 9.32
C SER A 213 39.64 45.49 8.10
N ASP A 214 39.99 44.61 7.17
CA ASP A 214 40.65 45.05 5.94
C ASP A 214 39.73 45.93 5.08
N GLY A 215 40.25 47.09 4.64
CA GLY A 215 39.48 48.17 4.03
C GLY A 215 39.13 49.35 4.97
N ASP A 216 39.22 49.18 6.29
CA ASP A 216 38.97 50.25 7.27
C ASP A 216 40.19 51.16 7.50
N THR A 217 39.97 52.36 8.05
CA THR A 217 41.04 53.34 8.30
C THR A 217 41.84 53.10 9.58
N CYS A 218 43.15 53.27 9.49
CA CYS A 218 44.13 52.97 10.55
C CYS A 218 45.20 54.07 10.68
N ALA A 219 45.84 54.16 11.85
CA ALA A 219 46.94 55.08 12.10
C ALA A 219 48.28 54.36 12.37
N LEU A 220 48.22 53.15 12.92
CA LEU A 220 49.34 52.26 13.24
C LEU A 220 49.01 50.82 12.79
N PRO A 221 50.01 49.96 12.54
CA PRO A 221 49.76 48.59 12.05
C PRO A 221 48.93 47.72 13.01
N ARG A 222 49.08 47.94 14.32
CA ARG A 222 48.29 47.29 15.39
C ARG A 222 46.78 47.64 15.36
N ASP A 223 46.39 48.69 14.65
CA ASP A 223 45.01 49.17 14.62
C ASP A 223 44.18 48.36 13.58
N CYS A 224 44.81 47.39 12.90
CA CYS A 224 44.24 46.46 11.91
C CYS A 224 44.31 45.01 12.39
N ALA A 225 43.30 44.20 12.07
CA ALA A 225 43.26 42.77 12.41
C ALA A 225 44.39 41.98 11.74
N SER A 226 44.72 42.33 10.49
CA SER A 226 45.87 41.81 9.74
C SER A 226 47.24 42.20 10.31
N GLY A 227 47.29 43.15 11.26
CA GLY A 227 48.53 43.76 11.72
C GLY A 227 49.21 44.67 10.70
N ILE A 228 48.61 44.93 9.53
CA ILE A 228 49.20 45.73 8.43
C ILE A 228 48.32 46.94 8.13
N CYS A 229 48.73 48.10 8.64
CA CYS A 229 48.20 49.40 8.19
C CYS A 229 48.96 49.85 6.94
N GLY A 230 48.32 49.77 5.78
CA GLY A 230 48.91 50.07 4.48
C GLY A 230 49.34 51.53 4.32
N ALA A 231 50.19 51.80 3.33
CA ALA A 231 50.79 53.11 3.10
C ALA A 231 49.78 54.26 2.78
N THR A 232 48.51 53.91 2.57
CA THR A 232 47.37 54.83 2.39
C THR A 232 46.63 55.17 3.68
N GLY A 233 46.95 54.55 4.81
CA GLY A 233 46.21 54.69 6.09
C GLY A 233 44.96 53.81 6.15
N VAL A 234 45.01 52.63 5.52
CA VAL A 234 43.91 51.66 5.41
C VAL A 234 44.45 50.25 5.68
N CYS A 235 43.69 49.42 6.40
CA CYS A 235 44.04 48.04 6.70
C CYS A 235 44.04 47.17 5.43
N VAL A 236 45.03 46.30 5.29
CA VAL A 236 45.19 45.38 4.16
C VAL A 236 45.54 43.97 4.65
N PRO A 237 45.07 42.90 4.00
CA PRO A 237 45.25 41.53 4.48
C PRO A 237 46.71 41.09 4.45
N ALA A 238 47.07 40.17 5.36
CA ALA A 238 48.21 39.27 5.17
C ALA A 238 47.86 38.26 4.06
N ALA A 239 48.84 37.83 3.25
CA ALA A 239 48.54 37.24 1.95
C ALA A 239 49.44 36.06 1.57
N CYS A 240 48.85 34.86 1.60
CA CYS A 240 49.38 33.55 1.18
C CYS A 240 49.65 33.43 -0.35
N THR A 241 50.11 34.50 -0.99
CA THR A 241 50.37 34.60 -2.46
C THR A 241 51.32 35.76 -2.80
N ASN A 242 52.02 36.34 -1.81
CA ASN A 242 52.79 37.57 -1.95
C ASN A 242 54.25 37.36 -2.38
N GLY A 243 54.76 36.12 -2.33
CA GLY A 243 56.12 35.75 -2.72
C GLY A 243 57.15 35.91 -1.61
N MET A 244 56.71 36.07 -0.35
CA MET A 244 57.58 36.24 0.81
C MET A 244 56.95 35.57 2.04
N MET A 245 57.72 34.68 2.68
CA MET A 245 57.36 34.06 3.96
C MET A 245 57.13 35.12 5.04
N ASP A 246 55.86 35.43 5.32
CA ASP A 246 55.46 36.28 6.44
C ASP A 246 54.18 35.76 7.16
N GLY A 247 53.50 36.61 7.95
CA GLY A 247 52.39 36.17 8.80
C GLY A 247 52.72 34.98 9.72
N THR A 248 51.98 33.88 9.52
CA THR A 248 52.10 32.58 10.21
C THR A 248 52.58 31.45 9.30
N GLU A 249 53.03 31.78 8.07
CA GLU A 249 53.46 30.82 7.05
C GLU A 249 54.65 29.96 7.50
N ILE A 250 54.69 28.72 7.00
CA ILE A 250 55.72 27.72 7.32
C ILE A 250 56.58 27.39 6.07
N GLY A 251 56.00 27.49 4.87
CA GLY A 251 56.74 27.68 3.62
C GLY A 251 56.76 29.16 3.19
N VAL A 252 56.96 29.42 1.90
CA VAL A 252 56.66 30.73 1.30
C VAL A 252 55.24 30.64 0.76
N ASP A 253 54.36 31.55 1.16
CA ASP A 253 52.95 31.60 0.73
C ASP A 253 52.08 30.38 1.18
N CYS A 254 52.56 29.53 2.11
CA CYS A 254 51.85 28.30 2.52
C CYS A 254 52.11 27.86 3.99
N GLY A 255 51.21 27.03 4.52
CA GLY A 255 51.25 26.46 5.89
C GLY A 255 50.77 27.43 6.98
N GLY A 256 50.57 26.94 8.20
CA GLY A 256 50.02 27.74 9.30
C GLY A 256 48.54 28.08 9.07
N ASP A 257 48.21 29.38 9.00
CA ASP A 257 46.85 29.83 8.65
C ASP A 257 46.61 29.94 7.13
N CYS A 258 47.63 29.63 6.32
CA CYS A 258 47.55 29.55 4.85
C CYS A 258 47.29 28.10 4.38
N PRO A 259 46.87 27.89 3.10
CA PRO A 259 46.75 26.56 2.52
C PRO A 259 48.03 25.72 2.72
N GLY A 260 47.87 24.42 2.96
CA GLY A 260 48.98 23.52 3.25
C GLY A 260 50.05 23.51 2.15
N CYS A 261 51.31 23.42 2.55
CA CYS A 261 52.43 23.38 1.62
C CYS A 261 52.52 22.04 0.86
N SER A 262 53.02 22.11 -0.38
CA SER A 262 53.41 20.95 -1.18
C SER A 262 54.54 20.14 -0.52
N ASP A 263 54.66 18.87 -0.87
CA ASP A 263 55.66 17.96 -0.29
C ASP A 263 57.11 18.41 -0.51
N GLY A 264 58.01 17.96 0.38
CA GLY A 264 59.37 18.46 0.48
C GLY A 264 59.53 19.85 1.12
N THR A 265 58.43 20.58 1.35
CA THR A 265 58.43 21.86 2.09
C THR A 265 58.56 21.63 3.60
N ALA A 266 59.08 22.61 4.35
CA ALA A 266 59.16 22.51 5.81
C ALA A 266 57.77 22.54 6.46
N CYS A 267 57.61 21.84 7.59
CA CYS A 267 56.37 21.78 8.35
C CYS A 267 56.61 21.73 9.87
N THR A 268 55.59 22.05 10.66
CA THR A 268 55.60 21.97 12.14
C THR A 268 54.45 21.16 12.72
N ALA A 269 53.33 21.08 12.01
CA ALA A 269 52.14 20.30 12.33
C ALA A 269 51.53 19.66 11.07
N PRO A 270 50.73 18.60 11.19
CA PRO A 270 50.00 17.96 10.08
C PRO A 270 49.26 18.92 9.15
N VAL A 271 48.62 19.96 9.71
CA VAL A 271 47.85 20.98 8.98
C VAL A 271 48.71 21.91 8.10
N ASP A 272 50.04 21.94 8.29
CA ASP A 272 50.94 22.77 7.48
C ASP A 272 51.15 22.22 6.06
N CYS A 273 50.62 21.03 5.75
CA CYS A 273 50.88 20.27 4.53
C CYS A 273 49.59 19.97 3.76
N LEU A 274 49.66 20.03 2.42
CA LEU A 274 48.54 19.69 1.53
C LEU A 274 48.10 18.23 1.71
N SER A 275 49.06 17.34 1.96
CA SER A 275 48.87 15.92 2.32
C SER A 275 48.29 15.68 3.72
N GLY A 276 48.15 16.72 4.54
CA GLY A 276 47.82 16.59 5.97
C GLY A 276 48.89 15.86 6.79
N ARG A 277 50.11 15.63 6.26
CA ARG A 277 51.11 14.72 6.82
C ARG A 277 52.49 15.39 6.93
N CYS A 278 52.92 15.61 8.18
CA CYS A 278 54.15 16.33 8.53
C CYS A 278 55.10 15.43 9.33
N GLU A 279 56.18 14.95 8.70
CA GLU A 279 57.16 14.05 9.33
C GLU A 279 58.60 14.56 9.15
N GLY A 280 59.44 14.37 10.17
CA GLY A 280 60.82 14.90 10.16
C GLY A 280 60.92 16.44 10.07
N SER A 281 59.81 17.15 10.25
CA SER A 281 59.62 18.59 9.94
C SER A 281 59.63 18.93 8.44
N VAL A 282 59.20 17.98 7.60
CA VAL A 282 58.99 18.14 6.16
C VAL A 282 57.59 17.58 5.79
N CYS A 283 56.90 18.21 4.84
CA CYS A 283 55.68 17.65 4.25
C CYS A 283 56.02 16.44 3.39
N THR A 284 55.27 15.37 3.57
CA THR A 284 55.37 14.07 2.88
C THR A 284 53.95 13.64 2.55
N SER A 285 53.70 12.96 1.44
CA SER A 285 52.37 12.44 1.10
C SER A 285 52.33 10.91 1.18
N CYS A 286 51.52 10.28 0.34
CA CYS A 286 51.60 8.88 -0.06
C CYS A 286 51.75 8.89 -1.60
N SER A 287 52.59 9.80 -2.12
CA SER A 287 52.66 10.21 -3.54
C SER A 287 53.96 11.01 -3.85
N ASP A 288 55.03 10.88 -3.04
CA ASP A 288 56.27 11.69 -3.19
C ASP A 288 57.43 10.97 -3.89
N GLY A 289 57.21 9.71 -4.31
CA GLY A 289 58.16 8.90 -5.08
C GLY A 289 59.20 8.20 -4.21
N VAL A 290 59.03 8.20 -2.88
CA VAL A 290 60.02 7.69 -1.92
C VAL A 290 59.33 7.02 -0.74
N GLN A 291 59.48 5.70 -0.61
CA GLN A 291 58.97 4.93 0.55
C GLN A 291 59.26 5.62 1.89
N SER A 292 58.22 6.17 2.52
CA SER A 292 58.30 7.05 3.68
C SER A 292 57.33 6.70 4.81
N GLY A 293 57.67 7.14 6.02
CA GLY A 293 56.73 7.20 7.14
C GLY A 293 56.01 5.91 7.54
N ALA A 294 54.76 5.76 7.08
CA ALA A 294 53.85 4.67 7.42
C ALA A 294 53.69 3.61 6.31
N GLU A 295 54.20 3.90 5.12
CA GLU A 295 54.08 3.10 3.89
C GLU A 295 54.80 1.73 4.00
N THR A 296 54.34 0.74 3.24
CA THR A 296 54.95 -0.60 3.17
C THR A 296 55.68 -0.91 1.87
N ASP A 297 55.36 -0.23 0.77
CA ASP A 297 56.26 0.02 -0.37
C ASP A 297 56.23 1.51 -0.75
N ILE A 298 56.84 1.92 -1.86
CA ILE A 298 56.85 3.34 -2.28
C ILE A 298 55.41 3.87 -2.43
N ASP A 299 55.08 4.95 -1.71
CA ASP A 299 53.82 5.70 -1.81
C ASP A 299 52.54 4.92 -1.41
N CYS A 300 52.66 3.68 -0.91
CA CYS A 300 51.52 2.78 -0.67
C CYS A 300 51.58 2.00 0.66
N GLY A 301 50.40 1.52 1.08
CA GLY A 301 50.23 0.57 2.18
C GLY A 301 50.37 1.17 3.57
N GLY A 302 50.24 0.32 4.59
CA GLY A 302 50.15 0.76 5.98
C GLY A 302 48.80 1.37 6.33
N VAL A 303 48.59 1.65 7.62
CA VAL A 303 47.29 2.09 8.19
C VAL A 303 46.88 3.54 7.84
N VAL A 304 47.43 4.13 6.77
CA VAL A 304 47.25 5.56 6.42
C VAL A 304 47.18 5.79 4.91
N CYS A 305 47.98 5.09 4.09
CA CYS A 305 48.00 5.25 2.63
C CYS A 305 47.04 4.26 1.94
N GLY A 306 46.80 4.44 0.64
CA GLY A 306 46.05 3.46 -0.16
C GLY A 306 46.81 2.13 -0.26
N GLY A 307 46.09 1.00 -0.32
CA GLY A 307 46.71 -0.32 -0.34
C GLY A 307 47.59 -0.54 -1.58
N CYS A 308 48.78 -1.11 -1.39
CA CYS A 308 49.75 -1.39 -2.45
C CYS A 308 49.22 -2.32 -3.55
N ALA A 309 49.78 -2.19 -4.75
CA ALA A 309 49.42 -2.98 -5.93
C ALA A 309 50.02 -4.39 -5.91
N ALA A 310 49.55 -5.24 -6.83
CA ALA A 310 49.98 -6.64 -6.92
C ALA A 310 51.49 -6.75 -7.25
N GLY A 311 52.27 -7.35 -6.35
CA GLY A 311 53.73 -7.46 -6.48
C GLY A 311 54.55 -6.46 -5.64
N GLU A 312 53.91 -5.49 -4.99
CA GLU A 312 54.54 -4.52 -4.07
C GLU A 312 54.55 -5.02 -2.61
N SER A 313 55.33 -4.37 -1.75
CA SER A 313 55.66 -4.84 -0.41
C SER A 313 54.59 -4.56 0.67
N CYS A 314 54.31 -5.57 1.51
CA CYS A 314 53.29 -5.53 2.56
C CYS A 314 53.74 -6.15 3.90
N VAL A 315 53.06 -5.78 4.99
CA VAL A 315 53.30 -6.27 6.37
C VAL A 315 52.07 -6.98 6.94
N VAL A 316 50.86 -6.54 6.59
CA VAL A 316 49.55 -7.12 6.89
C VAL A 316 48.67 -7.14 5.63
N ASP A 317 47.56 -7.87 5.68
CA ASP A 317 46.64 -8.06 4.56
C ASP A 317 45.95 -6.74 4.17
N GLU A 318 45.67 -5.85 5.14
CA GLU A 318 45.12 -4.52 4.90
C GLU A 318 46.09 -3.53 4.21
N ASP A 319 47.37 -3.87 4.04
CA ASP A 319 48.34 -3.02 3.31
C ASP A 319 48.18 -3.14 1.78
N CYS A 320 47.32 -4.02 1.27
CA CYS A 320 47.20 -4.38 -0.14
C CYS A 320 45.84 -3.98 -0.73
N SER A 321 45.81 -3.42 -1.94
CA SER A 321 44.55 -3.05 -2.63
C SER A 321 43.58 -4.22 -2.84
N PHE A 322 44.09 -5.46 -2.86
CA PHE A 322 43.31 -6.70 -2.99
C PHE A 322 43.23 -7.52 -1.69
N GLY A 323 43.70 -6.98 -0.55
CA GLY A 323 43.44 -7.54 0.78
C GLY A 323 44.16 -8.87 1.12
N ASP A 324 45.21 -9.26 0.42
CA ASP A 324 45.95 -10.52 0.65
C ASP A 324 47.47 -10.27 0.61
N CYS A 325 48.16 -10.39 1.77
CA CYS A 325 49.61 -10.20 1.87
C CYS A 325 50.34 -11.56 1.88
N LEU A 326 50.95 -11.92 0.75
CA LEU A 326 51.52 -13.25 0.54
C LEU A 326 52.70 -13.56 1.47
N ALA A 327 52.97 -14.88 1.58
CA ALA A 327 54.09 -15.49 2.32
C ALA A 327 55.48 -15.15 1.72
N GLY A 328 55.80 -13.86 1.76
CA GLY A 328 56.94 -13.19 1.14
C GLY A 328 57.01 -11.69 1.48
N SER A 329 55.99 -11.10 2.13
CA SER A 329 55.79 -9.64 2.28
C SER A 329 55.61 -8.96 0.92
N VAL A 330 54.70 -9.51 0.11
CA VAL A 330 54.34 -9.03 -1.23
C VAL A 330 52.82 -9.18 -1.41
N CYS A 331 52.13 -8.15 -1.89
CA CYS A 331 50.68 -8.20 -2.15
C CYS A 331 50.34 -9.16 -3.29
N ASP A 332 49.28 -9.95 -3.13
CA ASP A 332 48.63 -10.65 -4.24
C ASP A 332 47.71 -9.71 -5.03
N GLY A 333 47.27 -10.16 -6.21
CA GLY A 333 46.29 -9.45 -7.03
C GLY A 333 46.51 -9.63 -8.54
N PRO A 334 45.65 -9.01 -9.38
CA PRO A 334 45.81 -9.02 -10.82
C PRO A 334 47.13 -8.34 -11.23
N ALA A 335 47.95 -9.03 -12.01
CA ALA A 335 49.21 -8.48 -12.50
C ALA A 335 48.97 -7.23 -13.36
N GLU A 336 49.57 -6.12 -13.00
CA GLU A 336 49.52 -4.87 -13.76
C GLU A 336 50.55 -4.87 -14.91
N PHE A 337 50.20 -4.23 -16.02
CA PHE A 337 51.02 -4.13 -17.23
C PHE A 337 51.33 -2.69 -17.64
N TYR A 338 50.48 -1.73 -17.25
CA TYR A 338 50.68 -0.29 -17.42
C TYR A 338 49.79 0.47 -16.43
N SER A 339 50.30 1.57 -15.89
CA SER A 339 49.59 2.53 -15.04
C SER A 339 50.11 3.94 -15.33
N GLU A 340 49.23 4.94 -15.20
CA GLU A 340 49.55 6.36 -15.39
C GLU A 340 48.52 7.23 -14.64
N ASP A 341 48.99 7.99 -13.65
CA ASP A 341 48.24 8.99 -12.88
C ASP A 341 48.41 10.42 -13.42
N PHE A 342 49.20 10.57 -14.50
CA PHE A 342 49.59 11.81 -15.16
C PHE A 342 50.28 12.89 -14.29
N GLU A 343 50.40 12.72 -12.97
CA GLU A 343 51.16 13.64 -12.09
C GLU A 343 52.66 13.66 -12.41
N GLY A 344 53.19 12.53 -12.90
CA GLY A 344 54.57 12.44 -13.39
C GLY A 344 54.84 13.21 -14.69
N GLY A 345 53.80 13.56 -15.46
CA GLY A 345 53.90 14.20 -16.76
C GLY A 345 52.89 13.67 -17.79
N ASP A 346 53.16 13.89 -19.08
CA ASP A 346 52.25 13.52 -20.18
C ASP A 346 52.11 12.00 -20.44
N GLY A 347 52.66 11.15 -19.58
CA GLY A 347 52.78 9.69 -19.74
C GLY A 347 53.49 9.22 -21.01
N GLY A 348 54.14 10.13 -21.76
CA GLY A 348 54.59 9.87 -23.12
C GLY A 348 53.44 9.64 -24.13
N TRP A 349 52.20 10.00 -23.77
CA TRP A 349 51.06 10.02 -24.70
C TRP A 349 51.25 11.10 -25.77
N THR A 350 50.63 10.90 -26.93
CA THR A 350 50.87 11.78 -28.10
C THR A 350 49.58 12.11 -28.86
N THR A 351 49.40 13.40 -29.17
CA THR A 351 48.25 13.91 -29.93
C THR A 351 48.38 13.66 -31.43
N GLY A 352 47.25 13.48 -32.10
CA GLY A 352 47.17 13.23 -33.54
C GLY A 352 45.86 13.69 -34.18
N GLY A 353 45.71 13.33 -35.46
CA GLY A 353 44.54 13.67 -36.29
C GLY A 353 44.61 15.07 -36.90
N THR A 354 43.46 15.73 -36.99
CA THR A 354 43.27 17.07 -37.56
C THR A 354 42.45 17.96 -36.64
N SER A 355 42.91 19.21 -36.51
CA SER A 355 42.33 20.25 -35.63
C SER A 355 42.26 19.89 -34.14
N SER A 356 43.17 19.02 -33.66
CA SER A 356 43.20 18.55 -32.27
C SER A 356 43.19 19.68 -31.22
N SER A 357 42.29 19.55 -30.25
CA SER A 357 42.21 20.34 -29.00
C SER A 357 42.89 19.66 -27.81
N TRP A 358 43.29 18.39 -27.91
CA TRP A 358 43.88 17.66 -26.77
C TRP A 358 45.15 18.35 -26.22
N GLU A 359 45.11 18.66 -24.93
CA GLU A 359 46.15 19.25 -24.11
C GLU A 359 46.34 18.44 -22.81
N TYR A 360 47.56 18.43 -22.27
CA TYR A 360 47.87 17.85 -20.97
C TYR A 360 48.18 18.96 -19.95
N GLY A 361 47.59 18.84 -18.75
CA GLY A 361 47.83 19.73 -17.62
C GLY A 361 46.61 19.83 -16.70
N THR A 362 46.59 20.83 -15.83
CA THR A 362 45.47 21.07 -14.91
C THR A 362 44.23 21.59 -15.65
N PRO A 363 43.08 20.90 -15.60
CA PRO A 363 41.84 21.38 -16.21
C PRO A 363 41.35 22.67 -15.52
N ALA A 364 40.69 23.55 -16.28
CA ALA A 364 40.21 24.84 -15.79
C ALA A 364 39.00 25.37 -16.57
N ASN A 365 38.09 24.48 -16.98
CA ASN A 365 36.85 24.83 -17.67
C ASN A 365 35.71 25.15 -16.66
N THR A 366 34.45 24.85 -17.00
CA THR A 366 33.29 25.09 -16.11
C THR A 366 32.49 23.82 -15.74
N VAL A 367 32.84 22.68 -16.34
CA VAL A 367 32.47 21.33 -15.91
C VAL A 367 33.75 20.49 -15.79
N LEU A 368 34.60 20.49 -16.82
CA LEU A 368 35.94 19.89 -16.81
C LEU A 368 36.93 20.82 -16.07
N ASP A 369 36.69 21.05 -14.78
CA ASP A 369 37.35 22.08 -13.96
C ASP A 369 38.40 21.55 -12.96
N ALA A 370 38.55 20.22 -12.88
CA ALA A 370 39.59 19.52 -12.12
C ALA A 370 39.99 18.20 -12.80
N ALA A 371 41.16 17.67 -12.44
CA ALA A 371 41.55 16.28 -12.72
C ALA A 371 40.80 15.31 -11.78
N HIS A 372 40.80 14.01 -12.07
CA HIS A 372 40.17 12.99 -11.22
C HIS A 372 41.02 12.70 -9.99
N SER A 373 42.33 12.54 -10.19
CA SER A 373 43.34 12.53 -9.14
C SER A 373 44.29 13.72 -9.30
N GLY A 374 45.14 13.98 -8.30
CA GLY A 374 46.23 14.94 -8.40
C GLY A 374 45.88 16.33 -8.95
N THR A 375 46.52 16.69 -10.07
CA THR A 375 46.54 18.03 -10.67
C THR A 375 46.70 18.04 -12.20
N GLY A 376 46.96 16.92 -12.88
CA GLY A 376 47.22 16.83 -14.31
C GLY A 376 46.36 15.75 -14.98
N ALA A 377 45.65 16.13 -16.04
CA ALA A 377 44.87 15.19 -16.86
C ALA A 377 45.05 15.50 -18.36
N TRP A 378 44.56 14.61 -19.23
CA TRP A 378 44.41 14.91 -20.65
C TRP A 378 43.01 15.40 -20.95
N VAL A 379 42.88 16.62 -21.52
CA VAL A 379 41.59 17.26 -21.80
C VAL A 379 41.57 17.89 -23.20
N THR A 380 40.42 17.89 -23.86
CA THR A 380 40.18 18.70 -25.07
C THR A 380 40.08 20.19 -24.71
N ASN A 381 41.20 20.91 -24.79
CA ASN A 381 41.49 22.25 -24.28
C ASN A 381 41.39 22.37 -22.74
N LEU A 382 42.48 22.81 -22.09
CA LEU A 382 42.47 23.09 -20.65
C LEU A 382 41.61 24.31 -20.29
N THR A 383 41.37 25.22 -21.26
CA THR A 383 40.45 26.36 -21.11
C THR A 383 39.69 26.66 -22.42
N GLY A 384 38.36 26.52 -22.41
CA GLY A 384 37.45 26.79 -23.52
C GLY A 384 37.00 25.55 -24.29
N ASP A 385 35.97 25.69 -25.12
CA ASP A 385 35.37 24.58 -25.87
C ASP A 385 36.32 23.94 -26.92
N TYR A 386 36.09 22.68 -27.31
CA TYR A 386 36.82 21.98 -28.38
C TYR A 386 36.67 22.62 -29.77
N ASN A 387 37.48 22.19 -30.75
CA ASN A 387 37.43 22.78 -32.09
C ASN A 387 36.24 22.27 -32.92
N ALA A 388 35.77 23.12 -33.84
CA ALA A 388 34.78 22.74 -34.84
C ALA A 388 35.40 21.92 -35.99
N SER A 389 34.74 20.84 -36.39
CA SER A 389 35.22 19.89 -37.41
C SER A 389 36.57 19.27 -37.05
N GLU A 390 36.66 18.80 -35.80
CA GLU A 390 37.77 18.05 -35.25
C GLU A 390 37.64 16.55 -35.59
N ASP A 391 38.78 15.89 -35.80
CA ASP A 391 38.93 14.44 -36.01
C ASP A 391 40.31 14.12 -35.43
N SER A 392 40.37 13.91 -34.11
CA SER A 392 41.60 13.94 -33.32
C SER A 392 41.68 12.80 -32.32
N PHE A 393 42.87 12.60 -31.74
CA PHE A 393 43.08 11.54 -30.76
C PHE A 393 44.33 11.77 -29.91
N ILE A 394 44.36 11.21 -28.71
CA ILE A 394 45.57 10.92 -27.93
C ILE A 394 45.91 9.43 -28.04
N THR A 395 47.18 9.11 -28.26
CA THR A 395 47.70 7.74 -28.39
C THR A 395 48.68 7.43 -27.25
N SER A 396 48.51 6.29 -26.59
CA SER A 396 49.36 5.79 -25.51
C SER A 396 50.81 5.53 -25.97
N PRO A 397 51.78 5.42 -25.03
CA PRO A 397 53.03 4.72 -25.30
C PRO A 397 52.79 3.25 -25.72
N VAL A 398 53.85 2.58 -26.19
CA VAL A 398 53.80 1.14 -26.54
C VAL A 398 53.83 0.31 -25.26
N ILE A 399 52.77 -0.45 -25.03
CA ILE A 399 52.56 -1.33 -23.89
C ILE A 399 52.95 -2.77 -24.28
N ASP A 400 53.67 -3.47 -23.39
CA ASP A 400 54.15 -4.84 -23.61
C ASP A 400 53.27 -5.84 -22.84
N LEU A 401 52.23 -6.35 -23.52
CA LEU A 401 51.31 -7.36 -22.99
C LEU A 401 51.82 -8.80 -23.26
N SER A 402 53.10 -8.99 -23.58
CA SER A 402 53.65 -10.34 -23.84
C SER A 402 53.72 -11.26 -22.61
N ALA A 403 53.49 -10.71 -21.42
CA ALA A 403 53.32 -11.45 -20.17
C ALA A 403 51.85 -11.84 -19.87
N ALA A 404 50.87 -11.22 -20.54
CA ALA A 404 49.45 -11.47 -20.29
C ALA A 404 49.02 -12.83 -20.84
N SER A 405 48.40 -13.67 -20.00
CA SER A 405 47.87 -14.99 -20.38
C SER A 405 46.44 -14.96 -20.92
N GLU A 406 45.72 -13.87 -20.63
CA GLU A 406 44.35 -13.56 -21.04
C GLU A 406 44.31 -12.10 -21.45
N ASP A 407 43.24 -11.65 -22.14
CA ASP A 407 43.14 -10.25 -22.55
C ASP A 407 42.96 -9.37 -21.30
N PRO A 408 43.83 -8.37 -21.05
CA PRO A 408 43.77 -7.56 -19.84
C PRO A 408 42.61 -6.57 -19.86
N ALA A 409 42.14 -6.18 -18.68
CA ALA A 409 41.22 -5.07 -18.52
C ALA A 409 41.97 -3.75 -18.68
N PHE A 410 41.41 -2.85 -19.49
CA PHE A 410 41.78 -1.44 -19.58
C PHE A 410 40.73 -0.64 -18.80
N ILE A 411 41.20 0.16 -17.85
CA ILE A 411 40.42 0.99 -16.94
C ILE A 411 40.96 2.42 -17.03
N PHE A 412 40.08 3.41 -16.96
CA PHE A 412 40.46 4.82 -16.84
C PHE A 412 39.33 5.65 -16.24
N ALA A 413 39.68 6.77 -15.60
CA ALA A 413 38.73 7.80 -15.26
C ALA A 413 38.40 8.65 -16.50
N LEU A 414 37.12 9.00 -16.64
CA LEU A 414 36.54 9.66 -17.80
C LEU A 414 35.52 10.71 -17.35
N GLU A 415 35.60 11.94 -17.84
CA GLU A 415 34.50 12.89 -17.83
C GLU A 415 34.26 13.44 -19.24
N TYR A 416 33.01 13.69 -19.63
CA TYR A 416 32.71 14.27 -20.94
C TYR A 416 31.47 15.16 -20.96
N VAL A 417 31.51 16.16 -21.86
CA VAL A 417 30.44 17.09 -22.19
C VAL A 417 30.55 17.47 -23.68
N THR A 418 29.71 16.89 -24.55
CA THR A 418 29.66 17.09 -26.01
C THR A 418 28.24 17.51 -26.49
N GLU A 419 28.06 17.79 -27.78
CA GLU A 419 26.72 17.85 -28.36
C GLU A 419 26.21 16.45 -28.74
N ALA A 420 25.26 15.94 -27.95
CA ALA A 420 24.64 14.63 -28.15
C ALA A 420 24.12 14.43 -29.60
N TYR A 421 24.36 13.25 -30.15
CA TYR A 421 24.12 12.83 -31.54
C TYR A 421 24.94 13.55 -32.64
N TYR A 422 25.92 14.40 -32.30
CA TYR A 422 26.67 15.21 -33.27
C TYR A 422 28.19 15.33 -33.02
N ASP A 423 28.62 15.27 -31.76
CA ASP A 423 30.01 15.29 -31.33
C ASP A 423 30.30 14.08 -30.42
N GLU A 424 31.24 13.22 -30.81
CA GLU A 424 31.38 11.88 -30.24
C GLU A 424 32.83 11.44 -29.94
N GLY A 425 33.00 10.53 -28.98
CA GLY A 425 34.31 9.94 -28.64
C GLY A 425 34.28 8.42 -28.47
N TRP A 426 35.39 7.76 -28.79
CA TRP A 426 35.52 6.29 -28.68
C TRP A 426 36.96 5.80 -28.48
N VAL A 427 37.12 4.54 -28.09
CA VAL A 427 38.43 3.89 -27.91
C VAL A 427 38.79 3.07 -29.14
N GLU A 428 40.06 3.13 -29.55
CA GLU A 428 40.64 2.18 -30.50
C GLU A 428 41.92 1.55 -29.97
N VAL A 429 42.17 0.31 -30.39
CA VAL A 429 43.38 -0.45 -30.06
C VAL A 429 44.12 -0.87 -31.32
N THR A 430 45.43 -1.04 -31.23
CA THR A 430 46.28 -1.67 -32.26
C THR A 430 47.28 -2.63 -31.62
N THR A 431 47.63 -3.70 -32.33
CA THR A 431 48.71 -4.63 -31.99
C THR A 431 49.91 -4.54 -32.95
N ASP A 432 49.75 -3.86 -34.10
CA ASP A 432 50.80 -3.72 -35.14
C ASP A 432 51.32 -2.28 -35.34
N GLY A 433 50.74 -1.30 -34.63
CA GLY A 433 51.10 0.13 -34.70
C GLY A 433 50.62 0.85 -35.97
N THR A 434 49.79 0.22 -36.79
CA THR A 434 49.35 0.74 -38.11
C THR A 434 47.88 0.46 -38.44
N THR A 435 47.32 -0.63 -37.93
CA THR A 435 45.93 -1.06 -38.09
C THR A 435 45.20 -0.83 -36.78
N TRP A 436 44.24 0.10 -36.75
CA TRP A 436 43.45 0.42 -35.57
C TRP A 436 42.03 -0.16 -35.66
N THR A 437 41.48 -0.56 -34.52
CA THR A 437 40.13 -1.12 -34.41
C THR A 437 39.40 -0.55 -33.19
N ARG A 438 38.14 -0.10 -33.37
CA ARG A 438 37.23 0.31 -32.29
C ARG A 438 37.10 -0.80 -31.26
N LEU A 439 37.20 -0.44 -29.98
CA LEU A 439 37.19 -1.38 -28.86
C LEU A 439 35.78 -1.49 -28.26
N GLY A 440 35.27 -2.72 -28.16
CA GLY A 440 33.98 -3.02 -27.56
C GLY A 440 32.78 -2.49 -28.34
N SER A 441 31.62 -2.63 -27.72
CA SER A 441 30.33 -2.05 -28.14
C SER A 441 29.55 -1.59 -26.91
N PHE A 442 28.45 -0.86 -27.10
CA PHE A 442 27.60 -0.32 -26.04
C PHE A 442 27.21 -1.38 -24.99
N GLY A 443 27.53 -1.10 -23.72
CA GLY A 443 27.29 -2.01 -22.60
C GLY A 443 28.20 -3.26 -22.57
N GLY A 444 29.27 -3.30 -23.37
CA GLY A 444 30.25 -4.39 -23.38
C GLY A 444 31.25 -4.37 -22.20
N GLY A 445 31.16 -3.37 -21.33
CA GLY A 445 32.00 -3.17 -20.16
C GLY A 445 31.44 -2.07 -19.24
N THR A 446 32.11 -1.78 -18.14
CA THR A 446 31.67 -0.79 -17.15
C THR A 446 31.65 0.60 -17.77
N ASN A 447 30.49 1.27 -17.71
CA ASN A 447 30.24 2.59 -18.30
C ASN A 447 30.66 2.73 -19.79
N TRP A 448 30.67 1.61 -20.52
CA TRP A 448 31.23 1.54 -21.87
C TRP A 448 30.23 2.01 -22.94
N TYR A 449 30.49 3.23 -23.44
CA TYR A 449 29.68 4.01 -24.38
C TYR A 449 28.30 4.45 -23.84
N SER A 450 27.80 5.60 -24.31
CA SER A 450 26.51 6.19 -23.91
C SER A 450 25.34 5.65 -24.73
N ASN A 451 25.59 5.24 -25.97
CA ASN A 451 24.55 4.86 -26.92
C ASN A 451 24.97 3.72 -27.87
N SER A 452 23.98 3.12 -28.54
CA SER A 452 24.10 1.92 -29.39
C SER A 452 24.88 2.08 -30.71
N SER A 453 25.50 3.23 -30.95
CA SER A 453 26.45 3.44 -32.06
C SER A 453 27.89 3.07 -31.68
N ASP A 454 28.15 2.76 -30.40
CA ASP A 454 29.46 2.44 -29.80
C ASP A 454 30.37 3.67 -29.55
N GLU A 455 29.77 4.80 -29.17
CA GLU A 455 30.46 6.04 -28.74
C GLU A 455 29.93 6.58 -27.40
N TRP A 456 30.73 7.44 -26.74
CA TRP A 456 30.25 8.39 -25.73
C TRP A 456 29.85 9.70 -26.42
N ASP A 457 28.68 10.22 -26.05
CA ASP A 457 28.09 11.49 -26.51
C ASP A 457 27.17 12.08 -25.43
N GLY A 458 26.94 13.40 -25.47
CA GLY A 458 26.15 14.08 -24.43
C GLY A 458 27.02 14.42 -23.22
N ALA A 459 26.59 14.09 -22.00
CA ALA A 459 27.38 14.42 -20.81
C ALA A 459 27.30 13.36 -19.71
N SER A 460 28.43 13.13 -19.02
CA SER A 460 28.48 12.35 -17.79
C SER A 460 28.04 13.20 -16.57
N THR A 461 27.84 12.55 -15.42
CA THR A 461 27.43 13.20 -14.17
C THR A 461 28.63 13.46 -13.27
N GLY A 462 29.62 14.20 -13.77
CA GLY A 462 30.98 14.22 -13.22
C GLY A 462 31.85 13.12 -13.84
N TRP A 463 33.05 12.94 -13.26
CA TRP A 463 33.93 11.81 -13.53
C TRP A 463 33.25 10.45 -13.28
N ILE A 464 33.52 9.50 -14.16
CA ILE A 464 33.10 8.10 -14.11
C ILE A 464 34.29 7.20 -14.44
N VAL A 465 34.36 6.00 -13.85
CA VAL A 465 35.37 5.00 -14.23
C VAL A 465 34.80 4.15 -15.36
N ALA A 466 35.50 4.09 -16.50
CA ALA A 466 35.18 3.21 -17.61
C ALA A 466 36.11 2.00 -17.63
N SER A 467 35.60 0.79 -17.95
CA SER A 467 36.46 -0.38 -18.15
C SER A 467 35.98 -1.36 -19.22
N HIS A 468 36.91 -1.97 -19.94
CA HIS A 468 36.66 -3.02 -20.93
C HIS A 468 37.92 -3.88 -21.17
N LEU A 469 37.74 -5.15 -21.54
CA LEU A 469 38.87 -6.03 -21.93
C LEU A 469 39.51 -5.56 -23.24
N LEU A 470 40.84 -5.51 -23.31
CA LEU A 470 41.61 -5.29 -24.55
C LEU A 470 41.58 -6.54 -25.44
N THR A 471 40.42 -6.87 -26.01
CA THR A 471 40.17 -8.13 -26.72
C THR A 471 41.15 -8.37 -27.87
N GLY A 472 41.84 -9.51 -27.86
CA GLY A 472 42.82 -9.90 -28.88
C GLY A 472 44.21 -9.27 -28.71
N THR A 473 44.60 -8.88 -27.49
CA THR A 473 45.93 -8.30 -27.19
C THR A 473 46.80 -9.17 -26.28
N ALA A 474 46.25 -10.23 -25.65
CA ALA A 474 46.98 -11.16 -24.82
C ALA A 474 48.23 -11.75 -25.53
N GLY A 475 49.40 -11.52 -24.94
CA GLY A 475 50.68 -12.01 -25.47
C GLY A 475 51.34 -11.12 -26.53
N GLU A 476 50.75 -9.99 -26.92
CA GLU A 476 51.33 -9.07 -27.92
C GLU A 476 52.23 -8.00 -27.27
N ALA A 477 53.40 -7.75 -27.88
CA ALA A 477 54.46 -6.89 -27.32
C ALA A 477 54.50 -5.46 -27.89
N THR A 478 53.51 -5.09 -28.72
CA THR A 478 53.45 -3.82 -29.45
C THR A 478 52.06 -3.20 -29.42
N VAL A 479 51.41 -3.25 -28.26
CA VAL A 479 50.04 -2.79 -28.09
C VAL A 479 50.03 -1.28 -27.85
N GLN A 480 49.10 -0.58 -28.48
CA GLN A 480 48.79 0.82 -28.16
C GLN A 480 47.27 1.01 -28.14
N VAL A 481 46.81 1.88 -27.25
CA VAL A 481 45.43 2.36 -27.16
C VAL A 481 45.40 3.82 -27.60
N ARG A 482 44.30 4.26 -28.20
CA ARG A 482 44.05 5.67 -28.47
C ARG A 482 42.60 6.05 -28.18
N MET A 483 42.44 7.24 -27.64
CA MET A 483 41.16 7.85 -27.33
C MET A 483 40.87 8.85 -28.46
N VAL A 484 39.80 8.59 -29.21
CA VAL A 484 39.46 9.33 -30.44
C VAL A 484 38.28 10.25 -30.15
N PHE A 485 38.31 11.45 -30.73
CA PHE A 485 37.28 12.48 -30.63
C PHE A 485 36.97 13.08 -32.01
N SER A 486 35.69 13.30 -32.29
CA SER A 486 35.15 13.74 -33.58
C SER A 486 34.05 14.80 -33.35
N SER A 487 34.02 15.87 -34.16
CA SER A 487 33.06 16.96 -33.98
C SER A 487 32.45 17.55 -35.27
N ASP A 488 31.25 18.09 -35.14
CA ASP A 488 30.51 18.86 -36.14
C ASP A 488 31.12 20.26 -36.40
N SER A 489 30.64 20.92 -37.45
CA SER A 489 30.90 22.33 -37.77
C SER A 489 30.36 23.38 -36.77
N SER A 490 29.62 22.95 -35.76
CA SER A 490 28.99 23.73 -34.69
C SER A 490 28.86 22.86 -33.43
N GLY A 491 27.98 23.18 -32.47
CA GLY A 491 27.72 22.30 -31.32
C GLY A 491 28.69 22.42 -30.13
N GLN A 492 29.96 22.79 -30.34
CA GLN A 492 31.06 22.97 -29.35
C GLN A 492 30.70 23.06 -27.85
N ARG A 493 31.39 22.24 -27.04
CA ARG A 493 31.38 22.15 -25.57
C ARG A 493 32.80 21.88 -25.05
N GLU A 494 32.95 21.54 -23.78
CA GLU A 494 34.25 21.29 -23.14
C GLU A 494 34.91 19.95 -23.56
N GLY A 495 34.12 18.94 -23.96
CA GLY A 495 34.60 17.75 -24.68
C GLY A 495 34.86 16.55 -23.80
N PHE A 496 36.11 16.12 -23.69
CA PHE A 496 36.55 14.93 -22.97
C PHE A 496 37.72 15.23 -22.04
N ALA A 497 37.67 14.71 -20.82
CA ALA A 497 38.78 14.62 -19.87
C ALA A 497 39.05 13.14 -19.52
N ILE A 498 40.33 12.77 -19.43
CA ILE A 498 40.80 11.39 -19.23
C ILE A 498 41.97 11.38 -18.25
N ASP A 499 41.91 10.46 -17.29
CA ASP A 499 42.80 10.40 -16.13
C ASP A 499 42.90 8.95 -15.57
N ASP A 500 43.76 8.70 -14.57
CA ASP A 500 43.94 7.43 -13.84
C ASP A 500 43.89 6.16 -14.73
N VAL A 501 44.78 6.07 -15.72
CA VAL A 501 44.77 4.96 -16.70
C VAL A 501 45.49 3.73 -16.15
N VAL A 502 44.81 2.58 -16.13
CA VAL A 502 45.36 1.29 -15.68
C VAL A 502 45.07 0.18 -16.70
N ILE A 503 46.06 -0.68 -16.97
CA ILE A 503 45.92 -1.93 -17.72
C ILE A 503 46.45 -3.08 -16.86
N ARG A 504 45.56 -3.99 -16.45
CA ARG A 504 45.87 -5.11 -15.55
C ARG A 504 45.21 -6.42 -16.00
N ALA A 505 45.66 -7.54 -15.44
CA ALA A 505 45.00 -8.83 -15.62
C ALA A 505 43.51 -8.77 -15.23
N PRO A 506 42.63 -9.52 -15.91
CA PRO A 506 41.20 -9.48 -15.63
C PRO A 506 40.88 -10.13 -14.28
N ILE A 507 39.97 -9.55 -13.51
CA ILE A 507 39.54 -10.04 -12.20
C ILE A 507 38.28 -10.93 -12.30
N PRO A 508 38.20 -12.05 -11.56
CA PRO A 508 36.93 -12.72 -11.30
C PRO A 508 36.10 -11.96 -10.24
N ASN A 509 34.78 -12.13 -10.27
CA ASN A 509 33.85 -11.67 -9.23
C ASN A 509 32.62 -12.59 -9.23
N LEU A 510 32.07 -12.92 -8.05
CA LEU A 510 30.91 -13.81 -7.88
C LEU A 510 29.82 -13.22 -6.98
N THR A 511 28.87 -12.51 -7.58
CA THR A 511 27.75 -11.92 -6.84
C THR A 511 26.64 -12.92 -6.51
N VAL A 512 26.24 -12.95 -5.24
CA VAL A 512 25.13 -13.74 -4.71
C VAL A 512 23.96 -12.85 -4.30
N THR A 513 22.74 -13.17 -4.74
CA THR A 513 21.52 -12.47 -4.31
C THR A 513 20.44 -13.43 -3.78
N VAL A 514 19.55 -12.90 -2.95
CA VAL A 514 18.37 -13.59 -2.42
C VAL A 514 17.16 -12.66 -2.55
N GLU A 515 16.16 -13.06 -3.33
CA GLU A 515 14.96 -12.27 -3.62
C GLU A 515 13.70 -13.09 -3.30
N ALA A 516 12.75 -12.53 -2.55
CA ALA A 516 11.48 -13.19 -2.25
C ALA A 516 10.55 -13.16 -3.48
N VAL A 517 9.79 -14.23 -3.72
CA VAL A 517 8.91 -14.38 -4.90
C VAL A 517 7.46 -14.08 -4.51
N PRO A 518 6.85 -12.96 -4.94
CA PRO A 518 5.48 -12.60 -4.54
C PRO A 518 4.44 -13.66 -4.94
N ASP A 519 4.62 -14.30 -6.09
CA ASP A 519 3.71 -15.32 -6.63
C ASP A 519 3.78 -16.68 -5.91
N ILE A 520 4.76 -16.90 -5.01
CA ILE A 520 4.90 -18.17 -4.31
C ILE A 520 5.03 -17.97 -2.79
N CYS A 521 4.11 -18.56 -2.02
CA CYS A 521 4.14 -18.53 -0.56
C CYS A 521 5.45 -19.09 0.00
N GLY A 522 6.19 -18.23 0.70
CA GLY A 522 7.50 -18.55 1.27
C GLY A 522 8.56 -18.87 0.23
N GLY A 523 8.35 -18.50 -1.03
CA GLY A 523 9.33 -18.66 -2.10
C GLY A 523 10.40 -17.58 -2.07
N ALA A 524 11.64 -17.97 -2.31
CA ALA A 524 12.72 -17.06 -2.67
C ALA A 524 13.53 -17.66 -3.83
N VAL A 525 14.01 -16.82 -4.75
CA VAL A 525 15.08 -17.18 -5.67
C VAL A 525 16.40 -16.79 -5.01
N VAL A 526 17.33 -17.74 -4.96
CA VAL A 526 18.75 -17.45 -4.73
C VAL A 526 19.48 -17.51 -6.07
N THR A 527 20.37 -16.54 -6.29
CA THR A 527 21.10 -16.37 -7.55
C THR A 527 22.59 -16.33 -7.26
N LEU A 528 23.38 -16.97 -8.13
CA LEU A 528 24.81 -16.77 -8.27
C LEU A 528 25.08 -16.25 -9.68
N ALA A 529 25.86 -15.19 -9.83
CA ALA A 529 26.30 -14.65 -11.11
C ALA A 529 27.81 -14.43 -11.13
N ASN A 530 28.49 -14.77 -12.23
CA ASN A 530 29.84 -14.24 -12.48
C ASN A 530 29.70 -12.83 -13.07
N THR A 531 29.95 -11.84 -12.22
CA THR A 531 29.93 -10.40 -12.52
C THR A 531 31.31 -9.86 -12.90
N GLY A 532 32.34 -10.71 -12.86
CA GLY A 532 33.72 -10.35 -13.15
C GLY A 532 34.10 -10.35 -14.64
N GLU A 533 35.37 -10.04 -14.87
CA GLU A 533 35.99 -9.83 -16.18
C GLU A 533 36.51 -11.13 -16.82
N THR A 534 36.71 -12.22 -16.04
CA THR A 534 37.20 -13.52 -16.54
C THR A 534 36.47 -14.74 -15.95
N ILE A 535 36.82 -15.94 -16.42
CA ILE A 535 36.23 -17.22 -16.06
C ILE A 535 36.61 -17.61 -14.63
N VAL A 536 35.61 -17.82 -13.77
CA VAL A 536 35.81 -18.44 -12.46
C VAL A 536 35.97 -19.95 -12.64
N ALA A 537 37.17 -20.45 -12.36
CA ALA A 537 37.53 -21.85 -12.63
C ALA A 537 36.79 -22.87 -11.73
N SER A 538 36.42 -22.50 -10.50
CA SER A 538 35.66 -23.37 -9.59
C SER A 538 35.01 -22.56 -8.46
N ALA A 539 33.71 -22.75 -8.25
CA ALA A 539 32.91 -22.05 -7.23
C ALA A 539 31.98 -23.02 -6.49
N ASP A 540 32.06 -23.11 -5.16
CA ASP A 540 31.13 -23.91 -4.34
C ASP A 540 29.96 -23.03 -3.86
N PHE A 541 28.82 -23.08 -4.56
CA PHE A 541 27.61 -22.34 -4.20
C PHE A 541 26.84 -23.06 -3.10
N THR A 542 26.73 -22.44 -1.92
CA THR A 542 26.03 -22.99 -0.76
C THR A 542 24.77 -22.18 -0.48
N TYR A 543 23.63 -22.85 -0.34
CA TYR A 543 22.34 -22.18 -0.14
C TYR A 543 21.39 -23.01 0.74
N GLY A 544 20.40 -22.37 1.35
CA GLY A 544 19.36 -23.07 2.10
C GLY A 544 18.46 -22.20 2.99
N VAL A 545 17.85 -22.85 3.98
CA VAL A 545 16.72 -22.34 4.77
C VAL A 545 16.94 -22.69 6.25
N ASP A 546 16.81 -21.72 7.15
CA ASP A 546 16.87 -21.88 8.61
C ASP A 546 18.10 -22.67 9.12
N GLY A 547 19.27 -22.43 8.50
CA GLY A 547 20.52 -23.09 8.83
C GLY A 547 20.65 -24.53 8.33
N SER A 548 19.66 -25.05 7.58
CA SER A 548 19.87 -26.18 6.67
C SER A 548 20.48 -25.67 5.36
N SER A 549 21.42 -26.41 4.77
CA SER A 549 22.06 -26.00 3.52
C SER A 549 22.35 -27.17 2.58
N SER A 550 22.51 -26.83 1.30
CA SER A 550 23.02 -27.67 0.21
C SER A 550 24.15 -26.92 -0.49
N THR A 551 25.12 -27.64 -1.06
CA THR A 551 26.24 -27.06 -1.80
C THR A 551 26.36 -27.71 -3.18
N GLU A 552 26.49 -26.89 -4.22
CA GLU A 552 26.76 -27.30 -5.60
C GLU A 552 28.08 -26.68 -6.09
N THR A 553 28.96 -27.48 -6.71
CA THR A 553 30.21 -26.99 -7.31
C THR A 553 29.99 -26.67 -8.79
N PHE A 554 30.18 -25.42 -9.17
CA PHE A 554 30.30 -24.97 -10.56
C PHE A 554 31.76 -24.90 -10.98
N ILE A 555 32.02 -25.08 -12.28
CA ILE A 555 33.36 -25.13 -12.90
C ILE A 555 33.29 -24.39 -14.23
N ASP A 556 34.34 -23.63 -14.56
CA ASP A 556 34.46 -22.81 -15.78
C ASP A 556 33.28 -21.82 -15.98
N MET A 557 32.84 -21.12 -14.92
CA MET A 557 31.79 -20.10 -15.01
C MET A 557 32.29 -18.85 -15.74
N ALA A 558 31.80 -18.61 -16.95
CA ALA A 558 32.17 -17.44 -17.75
C ALA A 558 31.52 -16.14 -17.25
N PRO A 559 32.11 -14.96 -17.55
CA PRO A 559 31.49 -13.65 -17.32
C PRO A 559 30.04 -13.59 -17.84
N GLY A 560 29.14 -13.00 -17.04
CA GLY A 560 27.71 -12.91 -17.33
C GLY A 560 26.94 -14.23 -17.25
N SER A 561 27.56 -15.32 -16.78
CA SER A 561 26.81 -16.56 -16.48
C SER A 561 26.05 -16.42 -15.15
N VAL A 562 24.82 -16.94 -15.13
CA VAL A 562 23.88 -16.82 -13.99
C VAL A 562 23.24 -18.18 -13.72
N GLU A 563 23.24 -18.57 -12.45
CA GLU A 563 22.67 -19.82 -11.93
C GLU A 563 21.69 -19.51 -10.79
N THR A 564 20.47 -20.04 -10.87
CA THR A 564 19.39 -19.74 -9.91
C THR A 564 18.82 -21.00 -9.27
N ARG A 565 18.36 -20.90 -8.03
CA ARG A 565 17.63 -21.97 -7.30
C ARG A 565 16.45 -21.36 -6.55
N THR A 566 15.26 -21.95 -6.66
CA THR A 566 14.11 -21.53 -5.85
C THR A 566 14.07 -22.33 -4.55
N LEU A 567 14.05 -21.62 -3.42
CA LEU A 567 13.96 -22.15 -2.07
C LEU A 567 12.62 -21.80 -1.43
N PHE A 568 12.26 -22.53 -0.37
CA PHE A 568 10.97 -22.41 0.28
C PHE A 568 11.11 -22.51 1.80
N GLY A 569 10.59 -21.53 2.53
CA GLY A 569 10.46 -21.52 3.99
C GLY A 569 9.04 -21.21 4.44
N ASP A 570 8.84 -21.17 5.76
CA ASP A 570 7.60 -20.70 6.41
C ASP A 570 7.73 -19.19 6.75
N ASP A 571 6.75 -18.60 7.44
CA ASP A 571 6.83 -17.19 7.85
C ASP A 571 7.92 -16.96 8.91
N GLY A 572 8.76 -15.95 8.68
CA GLY A 572 9.96 -15.70 9.46
C GLY A 572 11.16 -16.62 9.15
N SER A 573 11.05 -17.56 8.20
CA SER A 573 12.20 -18.38 7.78
C SER A 573 13.30 -17.53 7.14
N VAL A 574 14.56 -17.80 7.48
CA VAL A 574 15.71 -17.13 6.88
C VAL A 574 16.24 -17.97 5.72
N ILE A 575 16.18 -17.37 4.52
CA ILE A 575 16.82 -17.88 3.32
C ILE A 575 18.23 -17.29 3.24
N SER A 576 19.24 -18.13 3.06
CA SER A 576 20.64 -17.72 2.98
C SER A 576 21.35 -18.40 1.81
N ALA A 577 22.13 -17.64 1.06
CA ALA A 577 23.05 -18.14 0.05
C ALA A 577 24.42 -17.47 0.20
N SER A 578 25.47 -18.23 -0.11
CA SER A 578 26.86 -17.80 -0.08
C SER A 578 27.67 -18.66 -1.03
N VAL A 579 28.59 -18.08 -1.77
CA VAL A 579 29.55 -18.85 -2.58
C VAL A 579 30.90 -18.90 -1.87
N SER A 580 31.77 -19.79 -2.33
CA SER A 580 33.17 -19.84 -1.90
C SER A 580 34.02 -20.47 -2.98
N GLY A 581 34.93 -19.70 -3.59
CA GLY A 581 35.89 -20.24 -4.56
C GLY A 581 36.57 -19.21 -5.45
N ALA A 582 37.90 -19.11 -5.30
CA ALA A 582 38.85 -18.50 -6.24
C ALA A 582 38.67 -17.01 -6.60
N LEU A 583 39.37 -16.15 -5.82
CA LEU A 583 39.72 -14.75 -6.14
C LEU A 583 38.53 -13.92 -6.64
N ASP A 584 37.65 -13.58 -5.71
CA ASP A 584 36.63 -12.56 -5.90
C ASP A 584 37.20 -11.15 -5.61
N ALA A 585 36.68 -10.15 -6.32
CA ALA A 585 37.06 -8.74 -6.20
C ALA A 585 36.15 -7.93 -5.26
N ASN A 586 34.98 -8.46 -4.85
CA ASN A 586 34.14 -7.80 -3.85
C ASN A 586 33.54 -8.80 -2.82
N PRO A 587 34.33 -9.25 -1.82
CA PRO A 587 33.90 -10.26 -0.85
C PRO A 587 32.78 -9.81 0.11
N THR A 588 32.14 -8.68 -0.17
CA THR A 588 30.90 -8.23 0.48
C THR A 588 29.63 -8.68 -0.24
N ASP A 589 29.69 -9.06 -1.53
CA ASP A 589 28.53 -9.58 -2.30
C ASP A 589 28.57 -11.10 -2.58
N ASP A 590 29.64 -11.76 -2.14
CA ASP A 590 29.87 -13.22 -2.03
C ASP A 590 28.79 -13.97 -1.21
N ALA A 591 27.97 -13.26 -0.41
CA ALA A 591 26.91 -13.83 0.42
C ALA A 591 25.71 -12.89 0.65
N ALA A 592 24.49 -13.45 0.56
CA ALA A 592 23.24 -12.73 0.78
C ALA A 592 22.22 -13.56 1.58
N SER A 593 21.32 -12.88 2.30
CA SER A 593 20.23 -13.53 3.03
C SER A 593 18.99 -12.63 3.12
N ALA A 594 17.81 -13.24 3.00
CA ALA A 594 16.53 -12.59 3.21
C ALA A 594 15.72 -13.35 4.28
N THR A 595 15.01 -12.61 5.13
CA THR A 595 13.96 -13.21 5.98
C THR A 595 12.67 -13.18 5.19
N LEU A 596 12.02 -14.33 5.04
CA LEU A 596 10.69 -14.42 4.44
C LEU A 596 9.67 -13.79 5.38
N VAL A 597 8.89 -12.85 4.85
CA VAL A 597 7.70 -12.29 5.48
C VAL A 597 6.53 -12.64 4.59
N LEU A 598 5.74 -13.65 4.95
CA LEU A 598 4.52 -13.97 4.24
C LEU A 598 3.39 -13.12 4.82
N ASN A 599 2.76 -12.30 3.98
CA ASN A 599 1.46 -11.74 4.32
C ASN A 599 0.43 -12.88 4.36
N THR A 600 0.23 -13.45 5.55
CA THR A 600 -0.46 -14.73 5.74
C THR A 600 -1.79 -14.53 6.44
N VAL A 601 -2.86 -14.92 5.76
CA VAL A 601 -4.24 -14.85 6.26
C VAL A 601 -4.65 -16.23 6.79
N LEU A 602 -4.91 -16.32 8.09
CA LEU A 602 -5.37 -17.56 8.72
C LEU A 602 -6.89 -17.76 8.53
N VAL A 603 -7.28 -18.78 7.76
CA VAL A 603 -8.70 -19.13 7.52
C VAL A 603 -9.06 -20.43 8.23
N GLY A 604 -10.09 -20.37 9.07
CA GLY A 604 -10.51 -21.50 9.90
C GLY A 604 -12.01 -21.52 10.18
N THR A 605 -12.49 -22.56 10.85
CA THR A 605 -13.92 -22.85 11.07
C THR A 605 -14.67 -21.86 11.98
N ALA A 606 -14.02 -20.78 12.40
CA ALA A 606 -14.59 -19.65 13.15
C ALA A 606 -14.03 -18.28 12.72
N SER A 607 -13.24 -18.24 11.63
CA SER A 607 -12.51 -17.07 11.12
C SER A 607 -12.49 -17.13 9.59
N PRO A 608 -13.48 -16.55 8.90
CA PRO A 608 -13.34 -16.25 7.48
C PRO A 608 -12.30 -15.14 7.28
N TYR A 609 -11.64 -15.14 6.13
CA TYR A 609 -11.08 -13.91 5.57
C TYR A 609 -12.23 -13.11 4.98
N VAL A 610 -12.31 -11.84 5.32
CA VAL A 610 -13.22 -10.87 4.69
C VAL A 610 -12.41 -9.63 4.38
N GLU A 611 -12.55 -9.10 3.18
CA GLU A 611 -11.87 -7.89 2.72
C GLU A 611 -12.85 -7.04 1.90
N ASP A 612 -13.02 -5.78 2.32
CA ASP A 612 -13.88 -4.77 1.71
C ASP A 612 -13.07 -3.65 1.03
N PHE A 613 -11.73 -3.81 0.97
CA PHE A 613 -10.77 -2.95 0.28
C PHE A 613 -10.71 -1.47 0.73
N GLU A 614 -11.56 -1.03 1.66
CA GLU A 614 -11.62 0.32 2.20
C GLU A 614 -10.42 0.70 3.07
N ALA A 615 -9.82 -0.29 3.74
CA ALA A 615 -8.69 -0.08 4.65
C ALA A 615 -7.32 -0.27 3.97
N SER A 616 -7.26 -1.12 2.95
CA SER A 616 -6.04 -1.46 2.19
C SER A 616 -6.38 -2.25 0.94
N ASN A 617 -5.41 -2.53 0.08
CA ASN A 617 -5.58 -3.41 -1.08
C ASN A 617 -5.73 -4.92 -0.72
N GLY A 618 -5.92 -5.26 0.55
CA GLY A 618 -6.01 -6.63 1.09
C GLY A 618 -4.76 -7.49 0.92
N GLY A 619 -3.61 -6.89 0.59
CA GLY A 619 -2.41 -7.64 0.23
C GLY A 619 -2.56 -8.48 -1.05
N TRP A 620 -3.58 -8.21 -1.87
CA TRP A 620 -3.64 -8.71 -3.25
C TRP A 620 -2.59 -7.97 -4.09
N ALA A 621 -2.05 -8.65 -5.09
CA ALA A 621 -0.96 -8.13 -5.92
C ALA A 621 -1.24 -8.33 -7.42
N PRO A 622 -1.05 -7.30 -8.27
CA PRO A 622 -1.16 -7.42 -9.71
C PRO A 622 0.11 -8.08 -10.28
N GLY A 623 -0.05 -8.83 -11.37
CA GLY A 623 1.04 -9.55 -12.03
C GLY A 623 0.69 -9.99 -13.46
N GLY A 624 1.47 -10.92 -13.99
CA GLY A 624 1.32 -11.36 -15.39
C GLY A 624 1.96 -10.39 -16.40
N VAL A 625 1.43 -10.35 -17.62
CA VAL A 625 1.96 -9.54 -18.73
C VAL A 625 0.97 -8.45 -19.13
N ASN A 626 1.49 -7.23 -19.33
CA ASN A 626 0.74 -6.01 -19.69
C ASN A 626 -0.32 -5.53 -18.67
N SER A 627 -0.34 -6.06 -17.43
CA SER A 627 -1.36 -5.82 -16.41
C SER A 627 -1.88 -4.38 -16.26
N THR A 628 -3.21 -4.24 -16.27
CA THR A 628 -3.97 -3.02 -15.96
C THR A 628 -4.62 -3.03 -14.58
N TRP A 629 -4.47 -4.10 -13.78
CA TRP A 629 -5.06 -4.17 -12.44
C TRP A 629 -4.55 -3.07 -11.50
N GLU A 630 -5.47 -2.19 -11.08
CA GLU A 630 -5.25 -1.08 -10.16
C GLU A 630 -6.25 -1.13 -8.99
N TRP A 631 -5.82 -0.68 -7.81
CA TRP A 631 -6.66 -0.54 -6.62
C TRP A 631 -6.90 0.95 -6.37
N GLY A 632 -8.18 1.34 -6.32
CA GLY A 632 -8.55 2.75 -6.24
C GLY A 632 -10.06 2.96 -6.32
N VAL A 633 -10.46 4.20 -6.61
CA VAL A 633 -11.86 4.57 -6.83
C VAL A 633 -12.15 4.44 -8.32
N PRO A 634 -13.08 3.56 -8.76
CA PRO A 634 -13.44 3.46 -10.18
C PRO A 634 -14.07 4.75 -10.68
N THR A 635 -13.75 5.17 -11.91
CA THR A 635 -14.32 6.40 -12.51
C THR A 635 -14.80 6.25 -13.95
N ASN A 636 -14.85 5.01 -14.44
CA ASN A 636 -15.33 4.62 -15.77
C ASN A 636 -16.87 4.73 -15.91
N THR A 637 -17.43 4.38 -17.06
CA THR A 637 -18.82 4.70 -17.43
C THR A 637 -19.85 3.60 -17.15
N GLU A 638 -19.45 2.33 -17.16
CA GLU A 638 -20.25 1.18 -16.73
C GLU A 638 -19.70 0.60 -15.39
N ILE A 639 -18.37 0.62 -15.17
CA ILE A 639 -17.71 0.33 -13.89
C ILE A 639 -17.39 1.66 -13.17
N SER A 640 -18.44 2.32 -12.67
CA SER A 640 -18.36 3.70 -12.14
C SER A 640 -18.18 3.84 -10.62
N ASP A 641 -18.19 2.72 -9.91
CA ASP A 641 -18.32 2.61 -8.46
C ASP A 641 -17.94 1.20 -7.98
N ALA A 642 -17.59 1.08 -6.69
CA ALA A 642 -17.35 -0.19 -5.99
C ALA A 642 -18.67 -0.85 -5.55
N ASP A 643 -18.68 -2.16 -5.27
CA ASP A 643 -19.83 -2.87 -4.69
C ASP A 643 -20.05 -2.44 -3.24
N SER A 644 -18.95 -2.27 -2.51
CA SER A 644 -18.92 -1.76 -1.14
C SER A 644 -18.03 -0.52 -1.01
N GLY A 645 -18.36 0.37 -0.07
CA GLY A 645 -17.46 1.46 0.29
C GLY A 645 -17.19 2.50 -0.80
N THR A 646 -15.96 2.51 -1.33
CA THR A 646 -15.37 3.52 -2.22
C THR A 646 -14.19 2.98 -3.04
N PHE A 647 -13.45 1.99 -2.53
CA PHE A 647 -12.26 1.41 -3.16
C PHE A 647 -12.50 -0.02 -3.65
N ALA A 648 -12.13 -0.31 -4.90
CA ALA A 648 -12.16 -1.66 -5.48
C ALA A 648 -10.87 -1.94 -6.28
N TRP A 649 -10.70 -3.20 -6.71
CA TRP A 649 -9.74 -3.55 -7.75
C TRP A 649 -10.43 -3.52 -9.12
N VAL A 650 -9.86 -2.83 -10.10
CA VAL A 650 -10.37 -2.79 -11.49
C VAL A 650 -9.21 -2.90 -12.48
N THR A 651 -9.44 -3.47 -13.65
CA THR A 651 -8.54 -3.38 -14.81
C THR A 651 -8.65 -2.00 -15.46
N ASP A 652 -7.76 -1.08 -15.06
CA ASP A 652 -7.78 0.36 -15.34
C ASP A 652 -8.95 1.11 -14.65
N LEU A 653 -8.65 2.23 -13.97
CA LEU A 653 -9.62 3.00 -13.17
C LEU A 653 -10.22 4.20 -13.92
N ASP A 654 -9.60 4.65 -15.02
CA ASP A 654 -10.08 5.75 -15.86
C ASP A 654 -9.94 5.54 -17.39
N GLY A 655 -9.64 4.31 -17.82
CA GLY A 655 -9.63 3.86 -19.22
C GLY A 655 -9.99 2.37 -19.44
N ASP A 656 -9.63 1.83 -20.61
CA ASP A 656 -9.91 0.44 -21.03
C ASP A 656 -8.72 -0.50 -20.70
N TYR A 657 -8.97 -1.81 -20.53
CA TYR A 657 -7.89 -2.81 -20.40
C TYR A 657 -7.04 -2.93 -21.68
N ARG A 658 -5.86 -3.57 -21.62
CA ARG A 658 -4.93 -3.61 -22.77
C ARG A 658 -5.16 -4.79 -23.71
N THR A 659 -4.93 -4.57 -25.00
CA THR A 659 -4.89 -5.64 -26.01
C THR A 659 -3.68 -6.55 -25.80
N GLY A 660 -3.86 -7.87 -25.88
CA GLY A 660 -2.81 -8.85 -25.60
C GLY A 660 -2.35 -8.79 -24.14
N GLU A 661 -3.28 -8.55 -23.23
CA GLU A 661 -3.07 -8.64 -21.79
C GLU A 661 -3.23 -10.09 -21.32
N ALA A 662 -2.34 -10.52 -20.44
CA ALA A 662 -2.35 -11.85 -19.82
C ALA A 662 -2.04 -11.64 -18.33
N SER A 663 -2.96 -10.96 -17.65
CA SER A 663 -2.74 -10.35 -16.35
C SER A 663 -3.33 -11.15 -15.20
N LEU A 664 -2.77 -10.91 -14.03
CA LEU A 664 -3.10 -11.61 -12.81
C LEU A 664 -3.44 -10.60 -11.72
N LEU A 665 -4.44 -10.92 -10.91
CA LEU A 665 -4.61 -10.36 -9.57
C LEU A 665 -4.58 -11.52 -8.57
N VAL A 666 -3.53 -11.58 -7.76
CA VAL A 666 -3.18 -12.76 -6.94
C VAL A 666 -3.40 -12.47 -5.47
N SER A 667 -4.01 -13.41 -4.74
CA SER A 667 -4.32 -13.29 -3.31
C SER A 667 -3.05 -13.19 -2.44
N PRO A 668 -3.16 -12.71 -1.19
CA PRO A 668 -2.19 -13.04 -0.14
C PRO A 668 -2.14 -14.56 0.11
N CYS A 669 -1.19 -15.00 0.94
CA CYS A 669 -1.06 -16.42 1.30
C CYS A 669 -2.10 -16.83 2.33
N ILE A 670 -2.86 -17.89 2.06
CA ILE A 670 -3.97 -18.33 2.90
C ILE A 670 -3.57 -19.60 3.66
N ASP A 671 -3.50 -19.52 4.99
CA ASP A 671 -3.30 -20.65 5.87
C ASP A 671 -4.65 -21.30 6.24
N ALA A 672 -4.95 -22.41 5.58
CA ALA A 672 -6.07 -23.30 5.85
C ALA A 672 -5.66 -24.55 6.66
N SER A 673 -4.48 -24.58 7.30
CA SER A 673 -4.00 -25.70 8.13
C SER A 673 -4.93 -26.03 9.30
N ALA A 674 -5.62 -25.01 9.82
CA ALA A 674 -6.65 -25.14 10.85
C ALA A 674 -8.02 -25.61 10.33
N SER A 675 -8.25 -25.61 9.01
CA SER A 675 -9.54 -25.98 8.42
C SER A 675 -9.71 -27.50 8.29
N THR A 676 -10.89 -28.00 8.68
CA THR A 676 -11.30 -29.40 8.51
C THR A 676 -12.10 -29.67 7.24
N SER A 677 -12.35 -28.64 6.44
CA SER A 677 -13.11 -28.67 5.19
C SER A 677 -12.41 -27.83 4.12
N ASP A 678 -12.68 -28.14 2.86
CA ASP A 678 -12.21 -27.30 1.76
C ASP A 678 -12.85 -25.91 1.87
N LEU A 679 -12.11 -24.89 1.43
CA LEU A 679 -12.54 -23.50 1.46
C LEU A 679 -13.62 -23.23 0.41
N VAL A 680 -14.35 -22.13 0.62
CA VAL A 680 -15.13 -21.42 -0.39
C VAL A 680 -14.51 -20.04 -0.57
N PHE A 681 -14.44 -19.59 -1.81
CA PHE A 681 -14.09 -18.23 -2.22
C PHE A 681 -15.33 -17.59 -2.84
N GLY A 682 -15.79 -16.50 -2.26
CA GLY A 682 -16.84 -15.63 -2.78
C GLY A 682 -16.33 -14.20 -2.92
N PHE A 683 -16.91 -13.47 -3.88
CA PHE A 683 -16.57 -12.07 -4.16
C PHE A 683 -17.69 -11.39 -4.95
N ALA A 684 -17.75 -10.06 -4.89
CA ALA A 684 -18.51 -9.26 -5.84
C ALA A 684 -17.71 -9.09 -7.13
N LEU A 685 -18.39 -9.24 -8.26
CA LEU A 685 -17.83 -9.12 -9.60
C LEU A 685 -18.73 -8.23 -10.47
N THR A 686 -18.12 -7.28 -11.17
CA THR A 686 -18.70 -6.58 -12.33
C THR A 686 -17.75 -6.71 -13.52
N TYR A 687 -18.28 -6.69 -14.74
CA TYR A 687 -17.46 -6.79 -15.96
C TYR A 687 -18.14 -6.28 -17.25
N GLU A 688 -17.29 -5.89 -18.22
CA GLU A 688 -17.55 -5.42 -19.59
C GLU A 688 -16.36 -5.81 -20.51
N SER A 689 -16.52 -6.78 -21.42
CA SER A 689 -15.43 -7.28 -22.29
C SER A 689 -15.91 -7.85 -23.63
N GLU A 690 -15.00 -8.05 -24.61
CA GLU A 690 -15.36 -8.69 -25.88
C GLU A 690 -15.86 -10.13 -25.66
N SER A 691 -17.17 -10.33 -25.82
CA SER A 691 -17.93 -11.50 -25.36
C SER A 691 -17.63 -12.82 -26.09
N CYS A 692 -16.62 -12.86 -26.96
CA CYS A 692 -16.17 -14.05 -27.68
C CYS A 692 -14.78 -14.53 -27.29
N CYS A 693 -13.98 -13.66 -26.69
CA CYS A 693 -12.55 -13.63 -26.94
C CYS A 693 -11.72 -13.20 -25.72
N ASP A 694 -12.25 -12.30 -24.88
CA ASP A 694 -11.57 -11.80 -23.69
C ASP A 694 -12.27 -12.29 -22.43
N GLU A 695 -11.61 -13.15 -21.64
CA GLU A 695 -12.22 -13.79 -20.46
C GLU A 695 -11.44 -13.58 -19.15
N LEU A 696 -12.19 -13.26 -18.09
CA LEU A 696 -11.73 -13.41 -16.71
C LEU A 696 -11.99 -14.83 -16.22
N THR A 697 -10.98 -15.41 -15.61
CA THR A 697 -10.99 -16.78 -15.09
C THR A 697 -10.38 -16.84 -13.71
N VAL A 698 -10.70 -17.87 -12.91
CA VAL A 698 -10.16 -18.02 -11.55
C VAL A 698 -9.46 -19.37 -11.41
N ASP A 699 -8.18 -19.32 -11.02
CA ASP A 699 -7.42 -20.50 -10.60
C ASP A 699 -7.09 -20.42 -9.10
N TYR A 700 -6.82 -21.58 -8.49
CA TYR A 700 -6.35 -21.68 -7.11
C TYR A 700 -5.16 -22.64 -7.01
N SER A 701 -4.40 -22.54 -5.91
CA SER A 701 -3.26 -23.41 -5.60
C SER A 701 -3.38 -23.98 -4.19
N VAL A 702 -2.88 -25.21 -4.01
CA VAL A 702 -2.80 -25.93 -2.72
C VAL A 702 -1.36 -26.26 -2.30
N ASP A 703 -0.37 -25.65 -2.98
CA ASP A 703 1.06 -25.87 -2.78
C ASP A 703 1.89 -24.57 -2.81
N GLY A 704 1.25 -23.43 -2.53
CA GLY A 704 1.87 -22.12 -2.39
C GLY A 704 1.85 -21.25 -3.66
N GLY A 705 1.28 -21.71 -4.77
CA GLY A 705 1.34 -21.04 -6.08
C GLY A 705 2.29 -21.72 -7.09
N ARG A 706 2.79 -22.93 -6.79
CA ARG A 706 3.70 -23.66 -7.70
C ARG A 706 2.94 -24.41 -8.79
N ASN A 707 1.77 -24.95 -8.45
CA ASN A 707 0.80 -25.53 -9.38
C ASN A 707 -0.56 -24.85 -9.18
N TRP A 708 -1.29 -24.65 -10.27
CA TRP A 708 -2.58 -23.96 -10.30
C TRP A 708 -3.64 -24.86 -10.95
N ASP A 709 -4.79 -25.00 -10.29
CA ASP A 709 -5.97 -25.72 -10.76
C ASP A 709 -7.09 -24.69 -11.06
N ARG A 710 -7.72 -24.79 -12.24
CA ARG A 710 -8.84 -23.93 -12.65
C ARG A 710 -10.09 -24.23 -11.81
N VAL A 711 -10.75 -23.21 -11.28
CA VAL A 711 -12.09 -23.33 -10.70
C VAL A 711 -13.10 -23.43 -11.84
N THR A 712 -13.98 -24.44 -11.80
CA THR A 712 -14.83 -24.82 -12.96
C THR A 712 -16.35 -24.79 -12.70
N ALA A 713 -16.79 -24.53 -11.46
CA ALA A 713 -18.20 -24.44 -11.11
C ALA A 713 -18.40 -23.75 -9.76
N GLY A 714 -19.53 -23.05 -9.60
CA GLY A 714 -19.93 -22.32 -8.41
C GLY A 714 -21.35 -21.73 -8.54
N MET A 715 -21.73 -20.91 -7.57
CA MET A 715 -22.88 -20.00 -7.63
C MET A 715 -22.55 -18.83 -8.55
N ASN A 716 -23.47 -18.49 -9.46
CA ASN A 716 -23.34 -17.40 -10.45
C ASN A 716 -22.04 -17.46 -11.29
N TRP A 717 -21.50 -18.67 -11.47
CA TRP A 717 -20.12 -18.88 -11.89
C TRP A 717 -19.96 -19.07 -13.40
N TYR A 718 -19.19 -18.17 -14.02
CA TYR A 718 -18.92 -18.05 -15.46
C TYR A 718 -20.15 -17.73 -16.33
N SER A 719 -19.94 -16.83 -17.31
CA SER A 719 -20.93 -16.53 -18.36
C SER A 719 -20.69 -17.35 -19.64
N THR A 720 -19.45 -17.83 -19.83
CA THR A 720 -19.05 -18.73 -20.93
C THR A 720 -19.00 -20.19 -20.45
N SER A 721 -18.28 -21.07 -21.15
CA SER A 721 -17.99 -22.43 -20.66
C SER A 721 -16.81 -22.49 -19.67
N ASP A 722 -15.93 -21.49 -19.67
CA ASP A 722 -14.61 -21.57 -19.03
C ASP A 722 -14.16 -20.27 -18.31
N GLY A 723 -14.92 -19.16 -18.45
CA GLY A 723 -14.67 -17.83 -17.87
C GLY A 723 -15.89 -16.89 -17.85
N TRP A 724 -15.71 -15.65 -17.37
CA TRP A 724 -16.65 -14.53 -17.56
C TRP A 724 -16.18 -13.64 -18.72
N ALA A 725 -17.10 -13.36 -19.65
CA ALA A 725 -16.92 -12.42 -20.76
C ALA A 725 -18.25 -11.75 -21.14
N GLY A 726 -18.19 -10.59 -21.79
CA GLY A 726 -19.37 -9.78 -22.15
C GLY A 726 -19.68 -8.71 -21.10
N SER A 727 -20.95 -8.33 -20.95
CA SER A 727 -21.37 -7.39 -19.92
C SER A 727 -22.18 -8.08 -18.82
N SER A 728 -21.84 -7.76 -17.57
CA SER A 728 -22.58 -8.13 -16.36
C SER A 728 -23.89 -7.35 -16.17
N GLY A 729 -23.92 -6.08 -16.57
CA GLY A 729 -24.97 -5.12 -16.22
C GLY A 729 -24.89 -4.58 -14.78
N GLY A 730 -23.76 -4.76 -14.09
CA GLY A 730 -23.50 -4.28 -12.73
C GLY A 730 -22.93 -5.37 -11.81
N TRP A 731 -22.59 -4.97 -10.58
CA TRP A 731 -22.04 -5.85 -9.55
C TRP A 731 -22.99 -7.01 -9.17
N GLY A 732 -22.41 -8.19 -8.95
CA GLY A 732 -23.11 -9.35 -8.42
C GLY A 732 -22.18 -10.34 -7.71
N MET A 733 -22.68 -10.95 -6.64
CA MET A 733 -21.93 -11.95 -5.88
C MET A 733 -21.80 -13.28 -6.64
N VAL A 734 -20.57 -13.79 -6.69
CA VAL A 734 -20.23 -15.13 -7.21
C VAL A 734 -19.51 -15.92 -6.12
N SER A 735 -19.64 -17.25 -6.09
CA SER A 735 -18.87 -18.08 -5.13
C SER A 735 -18.61 -19.52 -5.59
N ALA A 736 -17.45 -20.07 -5.23
CA ALA A 736 -17.08 -21.45 -5.56
C ALA A 736 -16.26 -22.10 -4.44
N SER A 737 -16.34 -23.43 -4.34
CA SER A 737 -15.44 -24.20 -3.47
C SER A 737 -14.09 -24.44 -4.14
N LEU A 738 -13.03 -24.48 -3.33
CA LEU A 738 -11.65 -24.72 -3.73
C LEU A 738 -11.18 -26.11 -3.26
N PRO A 739 -11.27 -27.18 -4.07
CA PRO A 739 -11.02 -28.55 -3.63
C PRO A 739 -9.62 -28.82 -3.06
N SER A 740 -9.52 -29.74 -2.10
CA SER A 740 -8.25 -30.17 -1.49
C SER A 740 -7.46 -29.08 -0.74
N THR A 741 -8.10 -27.95 -0.41
CA THR A 741 -7.54 -26.86 0.42
C THR A 741 -7.59 -27.15 1.93
N ALA A 742 -8.39 -28.13 2.37
CA ALA A 742 -8.46 -28.53 3.77
C ALA A 742 -7.08 -28.93 4.34
N GLY A 743 -6.63 -28.26 5.40
CA GLY A 743 -5.35 -28.56 6.08
C GLY A 743 -4.10 -28.08 5.32
N LYS A 744 -4.20 -27.01 4.51
CA LYS A 744 -3.11 -26.48 3.68
C LYS A 744 -2.60 -25.11 4.16
N PRO A 745 -1.31 -24.93 4.52
CA PRO A 745 -0.79 -23.65 5.01
C PRO A 745 -0.40 -22.63 3.92
N GLY A 746 -0.58 -22.98 2.65
CA GLY A 746 -0.20 -22.15 1.51
C GLY A 746 -1.20 -22.30 0.37
N VAL A 747 -2.46 -21.93 0.65
CA VAL A 747 -3.46 -21.76 -0.40
C VAL A 747 -3.23 -20.39 -1.06
N ARG A 748 -3.41 -20.34 -2.39
CA ARG A 748 -3.48 -19.08 -3.15
C ARG A 748 -4.69 -19.11 -4.07
N VAL A 749 -5.22 -17.95 -4.41
CA VAL A 749 -6.24 -17.75 -5.44
C VAL A 749 -5.71 -16.68 -6.39
N ARG A 750 -6.07 -16.76 -7.68
CA ARG A 750 -5.79 -15.69 -8.64
C ARG A 750 -6.95 -15.50 -9.60
N LEU A 751 -7.24 -14.25 -9.89
CA LEU A 751 -7.95 -13.84 -11.09
C LEU A 751 -6.92 -13.84 -12.23
N HIS A 752 -7.30 -14.34 -13.40
CA HIS A 752 -6.49 -14.35 -14.62
C HIS A 752 -7.32 -13.85 -15.80
N VAL A 753 -6.89 -12.74 -16.40
CA VAL A 753 -7.50 -12.15 -17.60
C VAL A 753 -6.62 -12.49 -18.80
N ASP A 754 -7.19 -13.20 -19.77
CA ASP A 754 -6.59 -13.42 -21.10
C ASP A 754 -7.34 -12.55 -22.12
N SER A 755 -6.65 -11.65 -22.85
CA SER A 755 -7.24 -10.82 -23.92
C SER A 755 -6.60 -10.96 -25.31
N ASP A 756 -7.41 -10.71 -26.35
CA ASP A 756 -7.06 -10.72 -27.78
C ASP A 756 -6.24 -9.48 -28.18
N SER A 757 -5.72 -9.48 -29.41
CA SER A 757 -5.09 -8.32 -30.07
C SER A 757 -6.09 -7.27 -30.61
N SER A 758 -7.35 -7.31 -30.17
CA SER A 758 -8.50 -6.54 -30.66
C SER A 758 -9.17 -5.75 -29.52
N ILE A 759 -10.38 -5.24 -29.77
CA ILE A 759 -11.30 -4.52 -28.88
C ILE A 759 -10.91 -4.45 -27.38
N THR A 760 -10.79 -3.23 -26.88
CA THR A 760 -10.64 -2.91 -25.46
C THR A 760 -11.96 -2.32 -24.96
N ASP A 761 -12.44 -2.79 -23.81
CA ASP A 761 -13.63 -2.31 -23.10
C ASP A 761 -13.23 -2.05 -21.61
N GLU A 762 -14.17 -1.74 -20.71
CA GLU A 762 -13.84 -1.34 -19.31
C GLU A 762 -13.34 -2.49 -18.41
N GLY A 763 -13.49 -3.75 -18.84
CA GLY A 763 -12.84 -4.92 -18.24
C GLY A 763 -13.56 -5.51 -17.03
N PHE A 764 -12.89 -5.59 -15.89
CA PHE A 764 -13.31 -6.40 -14.75
C PHE A 764 -13.08 -5.66 -13.42
N GLY A 765 -14.14 -5.56 -12.60
CA GLY A 765 -14.10 -5.03 -11.24
C GLY A 765 -14.29 -6.13 -10.19
N PHE A 766 -13.49 -6.09 -9.12
CA PHE A 766 -13.38 -7.11 -8.07
C PHE A 766 -13.43 -6.47 -6.67
N ASP A 767 -14.39 -6.92 -5.84
CA ASP A 767 -14.70 -6.33 -4.54
C ASP A 767 -15.36 -7.36 -3.57
N THR A 768 -15.66 -6.97 -2.33
CA THR A 768 -16.47 -7.69 -1.32
C THR A 768 -16.08 -9.17 -1.18
N VAL A 769 -14.81 -9.42 -0.82
CA VAL A 769 -14.22 -10.76 -0.80
C VAL A 769 -14.54 -11.50 0.51
N GLU A 770 -14.99 -12.75 0.41
CA GLU A 770 -14.99 -13.72 1.52
C GLU A 770 -14.23 -15.00 1.13
N ILE A 771 -13.32 -15.45 1.99
CA ILE A 771 -12.77 -16.82 1.93
C ILE A 771 -13.01 -17.52 3.26
N SER A 772 -13.86 -18.55 3.26
CA SER A 772 -14.35 -19.20 4.48
C SER A 772 -14.29 -20.73 4.44
N ALA A 773 -14.31 -21.33 5.64
CA ALA A 773 -14.03 -22.75 5.84
C ALA A 773 -15.30 -23.61 5.82
N GLY A 774 -15.73 -24.00 4.62
CA GLY A 774 -16.90 -24.85 4.37
C GLY A 774 -17.90 -24.21 3.41
N GLY A 775 -18.95 -24.95 3.04
CA GLY A 775 -20.01 -24.42 2.18
C GLY A 775 -20.85 -23.35 2.88
N MET A 776 -21.35 -22.40 2.10
CA MET A 776 -22.31 -21.37 2.53
C MET A 776 -23.75 -21.91 2.44
N PRO A 777 -24.56 -21.87 3.52
CA PRO A 777 -25.99 -22.18 3.44
C PRO A 777 -26.76 -20.96 2.89
N ASP A 778 -27.77 -21.20 2.06
CA ASP A 778 -28.67 -20.15 1.53
C ASP A 778 -29.98 -20.83 1.11
N LEU A 779 -31.11 -20.39 1.68
CA LEU A 779 -32.44 -20.99 1.48
C LEU A 779 -33.48 -20.00 0.93
N GLN A 780 -33.71 -20.03 -0.37
CA GLN A 780 -34.84 -19.35 -1.01
C GLN A 780 -36.18 -19.99 -0.65
N VAL A 781 -37.25 -19.18 -0.54
CA VAL A 781 -38.63 -19.68 -0.47
C VAL A 781 -39.59 -18.98 -1.44
N THR A 782 -40.41 -19.77 -2.12
CA THR A 782 -41.38 -19.30 -3.14
C THR A 782 -42.78 -19.89 -2.90
N MET A 783 -43.84 -19.10 -3.11
CA MET A 783 -45.24 -19.44 -2.79
C MET A 783 -46.09 -19.70 -4.04
N GLU A 784 -46.31 -20.97 -4.39
CA GLU A 784 -47.17 -21.35 -5.52
C GLU A 784 -48.65 -21.53 -5.13
N ARG A 785 -49.57 -21.07 -5.98
CA ARG A 785 -51.01 -21.38 -5.86
C ARG A 785 -51.30 -22.83 -6.26
N THR A 786 -52.10 -23.53 -5.45
CA THR A 786 -52.75 -24.77 -5.92
C THR A 786 -54.09 -24.47 -6.62
N ALA A 787 -54.68 -25.48 -7.27
CA ALA A 787 -56.01 -25.37 -7.90
C ALA A 787 -57.19 -25.19 -6.90
N SER A 788 -56.93 -25.14 -5.59
CA SER A 788 -57.93 -24.99 -4.51
C SER A 788 -57.84 -23.60 -3.87
N CYS A 789 -59.00 -23.00 -3.59
CA CYS A 789 -59.11 -21.61 -3.10
C CYS A 789 -58.46 -21.31 -1.74
N ALA A 790 -58.06 -22.33 -0.99
CA ALA A 790 -57.44 -22.16 0.31
C ALA A 790 -56.18 -23.02 0.46
N SER A 791 -55.42 -23.24 -0.62
CA SER A 791 -54.13 -23.93 -0.50
C SER A 791 -53.02 -23.39 -1.42
N ALA A 792 -51.84 -23.23 -0.84
CA ALA A 792 -50.58 -22.92 -1.50
C ALA A 792 -49.54 -24.02 -1.22
N ASN A 793 -48.47 -24.03 -2.00
CA ASN A 793 -47.21 -24.70 -1.65
C ASN A 793 -46.16 -23.63 -1.34
N ALA A 794 -45.52 -23.71 -0.18
CA ALA A 794 -44.22 -23.08 0.03
C ALA A 794 -43.15 -24.04 -0.50
N ILE A 795 -42.37 -23.63 -1.49
CA ILE A 795 -41.22 -24.36 -2.01
C ILE A 795 -39.99 -23.73 -1.39
N VAL A 796 -39.27 -24.49 -0.57
CA VAL A 796 -37.93 -24.11 -0.08
C VAL A 796 -36.91 -24.71 -1.03
N GLU A 797 -35.98 -23.90 -1.55
CA GLU A 797 -34.85 -24.34 -2.37
C GLU A 797 -33.54 -24.01 -1.67
N ASN A 798 -32.58 -24.92 -1.69
CA ASN A 798 -31.22 -24.62 -1.25
C ASN A 798 -30.39 -24.18 -2.44
N VAL A 799 -30.26 -22.86 -2.61
CA VAL A 799 -29.46 -22.24 -3.69
C VAL A 799 -27.99 -22.08 -3.27
N GLY A 800 -27.68 -22.23 -1.98
CA GLY A 800 -26.34 -22.19 -1.41
C GLY A 800 -25.46 -23.40 -1.74
N THR A 801 -24.19 -23.30 -1.37
CA THR A 801 -23.15 -24.32 -1.63
C THR A 801 -23.04 -25.38 -0.52
N ALA A 802 -23.59 -25.14 0.67
CA ALA A 802 -23.67 -26.11 1.76
C ALA A 802 -24.86 -27.07 1.61
N THR A 803 -24.76 -28.27 2.20
CA THR A 803 -25.97 -29.06 2.52
C THR A 803 -26.54 -28.57 3.85
N VAL A 804 -27.68 -27.88 3.81
CA VAL A 804 -28.36 -27.39 5.03
C VAL A 804 -28.96 -28.58 5.80
N GLY A 805 -28.34 -28.91 6.93
CA GLY A 805 -28.73 -30.07 7.75
C GLY A 805 -29.97 -29.86 8.63
N ALA A 806 -30.27 -28.60 9.00
CA ALA A 806 -31.47 -28.21 9.73
C ALA A 806 -31.71 -26.70 9.57
N TYR A 807 -32.98 -26.30 9.51
CA TYR A 807 -33.41 -24.90 9.38
C TYR A 807 -34.75 -24.67 10.09
N ALA A 808 -35.13 -23.41 10.32
CA ALA A 808 -36.48 -23.08 10.74
C ALA A 808 -37.35 -22.72 9.52
N LEU A 809 -38.61 -23.16 9.57
CA LEU A 809 -39.64 -22.82 8.58
C LEU A 809 -40.85 -22.25 9.33
N THR A 810 -41.20 -21.01 9.04
CA THR A 810 -42.41 -20.33 9.50
C THR A 810 -43.43 -20.31 8.37
N LEU A 811 -44.57 -20.95 8.58
CA LEU A 811 -45.71 -20.90 7.65
C LEU A 811 -46.81 -20.04 8.27
N SER A 812 -47.21 -18.97 7.59
CA SER A 812 -48.29 -18.08 8.01
C SER A 812 -49.60 -18.43 7.31
N SER A 813 -50.69 -18.45 8.08
CA SER A 813 -52.06 -18.54 7.60
C SER A 813 -52.85 -17.37 8.17
N ASP A 814 -53.23 -16.40 7.34
CA ASP A 814 -54.06 -15.27 7.72
C ASP A 814 -53.48 -14.43 8.88
N GLY A 815 -52.16 -14.29 8.90
CA GLY A 815 -51.40 -13.64 9.97
C GLY A 815 -51.23 -14.48 11.23
N VAL A 816 -51.49 -15.79 11.18
CA VAL A 816 -51.23 -16.75 12.25
C VAL A 816 -50.05 -17.65 11.88
N ASP A 817 -48.91 -17.38 12.50
CA ASP A 817 -47.65 -18.05 12.19
C ASP A 817 -47.49 -19.40 12.89
N THR A 818 -46.99 -20.38 12.15
CA THR A 818 -46.61 -21.72 12.65
C THR A 818 -45.14 -22.00 12.31
N ARG A 819 -44.22 -21.61 13.21
CA ARG A 819 -42.79 -21.92 13.10
C ARG A 819 -42.48 -23.36 13.51
N ARG A 820 -41.64 -24.05 12.74
CA ARG A 820 -41.17 -25.43 12.94
C ARG A 820 -39.67 -25.49 12.67
N THR A 821 -38.99 -26.49 13.25
CA THR A 821 -37.62 -26.84 12.85
C THR A 821 -37.67 -28.04 11.92
N ILE A 822 -37.09 -27.92 10.73
CA ILE A 822 -36.86 -29.00 9.78
C ILE A 822 -35.47 -29.60 10.07
N ILE A 823 -35.35 -30.92 9.98
CA ILE A 823 -34.12 -31.69 10.25
C ILE A 823 -33.81 -32.72 9.15
N ASP A 824 -34.55 -32.66 8.05
CA ASP A 824 -34.30 -33.44 6.84
C ASP A 824 -33.31 -32.63 5.97
N PRO A 825 -32.08 -33.11 5.73
CA PRO A 825 -31.07 -32.31 5.04
C PRO A 825 -31.43 -32.02 3.59
N ILE A 826 -31.23 -30.77 3.16
CA ILE A 826 -31.47 -30.31 1.80
C ILE A 826 -30.12 -29.95 1.15
N ALA A 827 -29.80 -30.59 0.03
CA ALA A 827 -28.53 -30.41 -0.68
C ALA A 827 -28.61 -29.21 -1.66
N PRO A 828 -27.47 -28.65 -2.10
CA PRO A 828 -27.44 -27.63 -3.15
C PRO A 828 -28.26 -28.03 -4.38
N GLY A 829 -29.10 -27.11 -4.88
CA GLY A 829 -30.02 -27.34 -6.01
C GLY A 829 -31.14 -28.36 -5.72
N ALA A 830 -31.47 -28.61 -4.45
CA ALA A 830 -32.59 -29.46 -4.06
C ALA A 830 -33.73 -28.65 -3.43
N THR A 831 -34.97 -29.09 -3.66
CA THR A 831 -36.19 -28.44 -3.19
C THR A 831 -37.00 -29.29 -2.20
N ALA A 832 -37.71 -28.63 -1.29
CA ALA A 832 -38.63 -29.23 -0.33
C ALA A 832 -39.96 -28.46 -0.30
N THR A 833 -41.08 -29.16 -0.49
CA THR A 833 -42.41 -28.55 -0.65
C THR A 833 -43.28 -28.72 0.60
N TYR A 834 -43.84 -27.62 1.10
CA TYR A 834 -44.66 -27.57 2.31
C TYR A 834 -46.05 -26.96 2.01
N PRO A 835 -47.15 -27.72 2.16
CA PRO A 835 -48.49 -27.20 1.88
C PRO A 835 -48.95 -26.24 2.98
N VAL A 836 -49.44 -25.07 2.57
CA VAL A 836 -50.09 -24.07 3.42
C VAL A 836 -51.58 -24.03 3.11
N THR A 837 -52.41 -23.81 4.14
CA THR A 837 -53.86 -23.62 4.01
C THR A 837 -54.24 -22.34 4.74
N ALA A 838 -54.77 -21.36 4.00
CA ALA A 838 -55.20 -20.05 4.49
C ALA A 838 -56.41 -19.56 3.68
N ILE A 839 -57.26 -18.72 4.26
CA ILE A 839 -58.50 -18.22 3.61
C ILE A 839 -58.27 -16.85 2.94
N GLY A 840 -57.34 -16.04 3.43
CA GLY A 840 -56.90 -14.78 2.86
C GLY A 840 -55.46 -14.87 2.34
N THR A 841 -54.46 -14.69 3.21
CA THR A 841 -53.04 -14.65 2.82
C THR A 841 -52.28 -15.84 3.41
N ALA A 842 -51.58 -16.57 2.54
CA ALA A 842 -50.58 -17.55 2.90
C ALA A 842 -49.18 -16.92 2.77
N ALA A 843 -48.26 -17.22 3.69
CA ALA A 843 -46.86 -16.80 3.55
C ALA A 843 -45.92 -17.88 4.08
N ALA A 844 -44.66 -17.82 3.65
CA ALA A 844 -43.58 -18.61 4.18
C ALA A 844 -42.36 -17.73 4.46
N ARG A 845 -41.61 -18.11 5.50
CA ARG A 845 -40.28 -17.60 5.80
C ARG A 845 -39.40 -18.75 6.27
N VAL A 846 -38.20 -18.86 5.74
CA VAL A 846 -37.16 -19.72 6.28
C VAL A 846 -36.21 -18.90 7.15
N GLU A 847 -35.36 -19.60 7.91
CA GLU A 847 -34.27 -19.02 8.69
C GLU A 847 -33.21 -20.13 8.89
N VAL A 848 -31.99 -19.95 8.37
CA VAL A 848 -30.82 -20.82 8.63
C VAL A 848 -29.65 -19.99 9.19
N PRO A 849 -28.85 -20.51 10.15
CA PRO A 849 -27.69 -19.77 10.64
C PRO A 849 -26.60 -19.67 9.57
N GLY A 850 -26.20 -18.43 9.25
CA GLY A 850 -25.20 -18.15 8.21
C GLY A 850 -25.77 -18.06 6.80
N ASP A 851 -27.06 -17.79 6.63
CA ASP A 851 -27.66 -17.52 5.32
C ASP A 851 -27.00 -16.30 4.64
N VAL A 852 -26.76 -16.40 3.34
CA VAL A 852 -26.09 -15.38 2.52
C VAL A 852 -27.07 -14.32 1.99
N ASP A 853 -28.31 -14.70 1.63
CA ASP A 853 -29.29 -13.81 1.02
C ASP A 853 -30.63 -13.82 1.78
N ALA A 854 -30.62 -13.10 2.90
CA ALA A 854 -31.81 -12.86 3.71
C ALA A 854 -32.95 -12.08 3.00
N SER A 855 -32.79 -11.71 1.70
CA SER A 855 -33.87 -11.15 0.87
C SER A 855 -34.74 -12.22 0.22
N ASN A 856 -34.19 -13.38 -0.14
CA ASN A 856 -34.92 -14.51 -0.76
C ASN A 856 -35.68 -15.40 0.26
N ASP A 857 -35.37 -15.19 1.53
CA ASP A 857 -35.75 -15.88 2.75
C ASP A 857 -37.27 -15.90 3.06
N SER A 858 -38.10 -15.11 2.36
CA SER A 858 -39.56 -15.05 2.59
C SER A 858 -40.43 -14.53 1.43
N ASP A 859 -41.56 -15.20 1.19
CA ASP A 859 -42.55 -14.87 0.16
C ASP A 859 -44.02 -15.03 0.67
N SER A 860 -44.98 -14.37 0.02
CA SER A 860 -46.40 -14.37 0.42
C SER A 860 -47.39 -14.23 -0.75
N ILE A 861 -48.52 -14.93 -0.66
CA ILE A 861 -49.54 -14.96 -1.72
C ILE A 861 -50.98 -14.91 -1.18
N MET A 862 -51.84 -14.14 -1.85
CA MET A 862 -53.25 -14.00 -1.48
C MET A 862 -54.10 -15.09 -2.14
N LEU A 863 -54.63 -16.02 -1.35
CA LEU A 863 -55.38 -17.19 -1.81
C LEU A 863 -56.85 -16.89 -2.10
N SER A 864 -57.53 -16.11 -1.27
CA SER A 864 -58.90 -15.64 -1.53
C SER A 864 -59.01 -14.14 -1.23
N ILE A 865 -59.79 -13.42 -2.03
CA ILE A 865 -59.98 -11.97 -1.93
C ILE A 865 -61.14 -11.70 -0.95
N PRO A 866 -60.92 -11.08 0.22
CA PRO A 866 -61.97 -10.81 1.19
C PRO A 866 -62.85 -9.63 0.74
N LEU A 867 -64.14 -9.86 0.49
CA LEU A 867 -65.04 -8.84 -0.09
C LEU A 867 -65.55 -7.82 0.96
N THR A 868 -64.65 -7.22 1.73
CA THR A 868 -64.97 -6.26 2.80
C THR A 868 -65.20 -4.83 2.31
N GLY A 869 -64.69 -4.47 1.12
CA GLY A 869 -64.86 -3.15 0.48
C GLY A 869 -65.51 -3.19 -0.91
N GLY A 870 -65.88 -4.38 -1.39
CA GLY A 870 -66.13 -4.64 -2.81
C GLY A 870 -64.86 -5.04 -3.57
N TYR A 871 -65.04 -5.38 -4.84
CA TYR A 871 -63.99 -5.75 -5.80
C TYR A 871 -64.29 -5.07 -7.14
N ALA A 872 -63.26 -4.67 -7.86
CA ALA A 872 -63.35 -4.13 -9.22
C ALA A 872 -62.13 -4.61 -10.02
N GLN A 873 -62.32 -4.89 -11.31
CA GLN A 873 -61.25 -5.17 -12.26
C GLN A 873 -61.63 -4.68 -13.67
N ASP A 874 -60.71 -3.95 -14.30
CA ASP A 874 -60.77 -3.42 -15.67
C ASP A 874 -59.70 -4.05 -16.60
N PHE A 875 -58.87 -4.96 -16.07
CA PHE A 875 -57.88 -5.76 -16.81
C PHE A 875 -56.75 -4.98 -17.50
N ASP A 876 -56.62 -3.68 -17.23
CA ASP A 876 -55.57 -2.84 -17.86
C ASP A 876 -54.18 -3.07 -17.25
N THR A 877 -54.10 -3.47 -15.98
CA THR A 877 -52.83 -3.75 -15.28
C THR A 877 -52.42 -5.22 -15.28
N ASP A 878 -53.39 -6.13 -15.21
CA ASP A 878 -53.18 -7.56 -14.98
C ASP A 878 -54.45 -8.39 -15.32
N ASP A 879 -54.34 -9.72 -15.29
CA ASP A 879 -55.45 -10.62 -15.62
C ASP A 879 -56.52 -10.76 -14.51
N GLY A 880 -56.35 -10.09 -13.37
CA GLY A 880 -57.22 -10.19 -12.19
C GLY A 880 -57.21 -11.56 -11.52
N GLY A 881 -56.24 -12.43 -11.84
CA GLY A 881 -56.24 -13.84 -11.48
C GLY A 881 -57.32 -14.68 -12.18
N PHE A 882 -57.84 -14.20 -13.33
CA PHE A 882 -58.81 -14.95 -14.13
C PHE A 882 -58.11 -15.97 -15.03
N THR A 883 -58.57 -17.21 -15.00
CA THR A 883 -58.01 -18.30 -15.79
C THR A 883 -58.97 -18.76 -16.87
N ALA A 884 -58.57 -18.62 -18.13
CA ALA A 884 -59.18 -19.33 -19.26
C ALA A 884 -59.00 -20.85 -19.12
N GLY A 885 -59.90 -21.63 -19.70
CA GLY A 885 -59.87 -23.09 -19.58
C GLY A 885 -61.07 -23.79 -20.20
N GLY A 886 -61.20 -25.10 -19.95
CA GLY A 886 -62.20 -25.96 -20.57
C GLY A 886 -61.65 -26.74 -21.77
N THR A 887 -62.48 -27.00 -22.78
CA THR A 887 -62.12 -27.74 -24.01
C THR A 887 -62.21 -26.81 -25.20
N ASN A 888 -61.12 -26.72 -25.98
CA ASN A 888 -61.00 -25.90 -27.19
C ASN A 888 -61.14 -24.38 -26.95
N SER A 889 -60.73 -23.88 -25.78
CA SER A 889 -60.89 -22.48 -25.37
C SER A 889 -60.30 -21.46 -26.35
N SER A 890 -61.09 -20.46 -26.73
CA SER A 890 -60.69 -19.25 -27.48
C SER A 890 -60.54 -18.00 -26.60
N TRP A 891 -60.78 -18.09 -25.29
CA TRP A 891 -60.59 -16.95 -24.37
C TRP A 891 -59.14 -16.45 -24.34
N GLU A 892 -58.96 -15.18 -24.68
CA GLU A 892 -57.72 -14.42 -24.74
C GLU A 892 -57.88 -13.08 -24.00
N LEU A 893 -56.79 -12.56 -23.44
CA LEU A 893 -56.72 -11.24 -22.79
C LEU A 893 -55.86 -10.29 -23.63
N GLY A 894 -56.37 -9.08 -23.87
CA GLY A 894 -55.65 -8.01 -24.57
C GLY A 894 -56.62 -7.03 -25.21
N ALA A 895 -56.13 -6.20 -26.14
CA ALA A 895 -56.96 -5.25 -26.88
C ALA A 895 -57.74 -5.93 -28.02
N PRO A 896 -59.09 -6.03 -27.95
CA PRO A 896 -59.88 -6.66 -29.00
C PRO A 896 -59.90 -5.83 -30.30
N SER A 897 -59.88 -6.52 -31.44
CA SER A 897 -59.71 -5.92 -32.76
C SER A 897 -60.62 -6.53 -33.84
N GLY A 898 -61.69 -7.22 -33.40
CA GLY A 898 -62.71 -7.80 -34.27
C GLY A 898 -63.58 -6.77 -35.00
N THR A 899 -64.57 -7.25 -35.75
CA THR A 899 -65.53 -6.41 -36.49
C THR A 899 -66.81 -6.10 -35.71
N PHE A 900 -67.16 -6.96 -34.74
CA PHE A 900 -68.22 -6.76 -33.74
C PHE A 900 -67.64 -6.35 -32.39
N ILE A 901 -66.59 -7.04 -31.92
CA ILE A 901 -65.84 -6.76 -30.69
C ILE A 901 -64.54 -6.03 -31.06
N SER A 902 -64.70 -4.79 -31.53
CA SER A 902 -63.62 -3.96 -32.09
C SER A 902 -62.86 -3.12 -31.05
N GLY A 903 -62.88 -3.53 -29.78
CA GLY A 903 -62.28 -2.84 -28.64
C GLY A 903 -62.92 -3.25 -27.31
N PRO A 904 -62.30 -2.93 -26.17
CA PRO A 904 -62.81 -3.20 -24.82
C PRO A 904 -64.01 -2.28 -24.46
N ALA A 905 -64.58 -2.44 -23.26
CA ALA A 905 -65.63 -1.55 -22.73
C ALA A 905 -65.05 -0.29 -22.09
N SER A 906 -63.95 -0.44 -21.34
CA SER A 906 -63.11 0.65 -20.85
C SER A 906 -61.63 0.38 -21.19
N GLY A 907 -60.69 1.18 -20.66
CA GLY A 907 -59.25 0.89 -20.78
C GLY A 907 -58.68 0.62 -22.19
N VAL A 908 -57.83 -0.40 -22.26
CA VAL A 908 -57.08 -0.93 -23.40
C VAL A 908 -57.36 -2.43 -23.58
N ASN A 909 -57.47 -3.19 -22.49
CA ASN A 909 -57.63 -4.64 -22.50
C ASN A 909 -59.07 -5.08 -22.17
N ALA A 910 -59.46 -6.27 -22.65
CA ALA A 910 -60.60 -7.03 -22.13
C ALA A 910 -60.36 -8.53 -22.32
N TRP A 911 -61.13 -9.37 -21.62
CA TRP A 911 -61.18 -10.80 -21.92
C TRP A 911 -62.21 -11.06 -23.02
N VAL A 912 -61.80 -11.71 -24.11
CA VAL A 912 -62.65 -12.01 -25.27
C VAL A 912 -62.38 -13.41 -25.83
N THR A 913 -63.36 -14.02 -26.49
CA THR A 913 -63.16 -15.26 -27.27
C THR A 913 -62.54 -14.93 -28.64
N GLY A 914 -61.21 -14.77 -28.67
CA GLY A 914 -60.42 -14.38 -29.85
C GLY A 914 -60.26 -12.87 -29.98
N LEU A 915 -59.02 -12.37 -29.87
CA LEU A 915 -58.71 -10.93 -29.98
C LEU A 915 -58.85 -10.36 -31.40
N SER A 916 -58.85 -11.22 -32.42
CA SER A 916 -58.93 -10.82 -33.84
C SER A 916 -59.60 -11.88 -34.74
N THR A 917 -60.23 -12.88 -34.14
CA THR A 917 -60.76 -14.08 -34.80
C THR A 917 -62.06 -14.53 -34.15
N ASP A 918 -62.85 -15.29 -34.90
CA ASP A 918 -64.03 -15.98 -34.36
C ASP A 918 -63.66 -17.05 -33.31
N TYR A 919 -64.61 -17.45 -32.46
CA TYR A 919 -64.47 -18.56 -31.51
C TYR A 919 -64.27 -19.91 -32.18
N ASN A 920 -63.79 -20.90 -31.43
CA ASN A 920 -63.60 -22.23 -31.96
C ASN A 920 -64.94 -23.00 -32.06
N ALA A 921 -65.10 -23.77 -33.13
CA ALA A 921 -66.17 -24.76 -33.22
C ALA A 921 -66.00 -25.89 -32.18
N SER A 922 -67.12 -26.38 -31.65
CA SER A 922 -67.21 -27.43 -30.63
C SER A 922 -66.42 -27.13 -29.35
N GLU A 923 -66.45 -25.86 -28.96
CA GLU A 923 -65.84 -25.32 -27.75
C GLU A 923 -66.78 -25.50 -26.54
N PHE A 924 -66.20 -25.85 -25.40
CA PHE A 924 -66.84 -25.74 -24.09
C PHE A 924 -65.81 -25.13 -23.14
N SER A 925 -65.77 -23.81 -23.11
CA SER A 925 -64.73 -23.04 -22.44
C SER A 925 -65.26 -22.24 -21.27
N THR A 926 -64.35 -21.87 -20.38
CA THR A 926 -64.67 -21.14 -19.16
C THR A 926 -63.61 -20.11 -18.83
N LEU A 927 -64.00 -18.85 -18.73
CA LEU A 927 -63.21 -17.81 -18.05
C LEU A 927 -63.58 -17.82 -16.56
N THR A 928 -62.66 -18.27 -15.72
CA THR A 928 -62.92 -18.58 -14.30
C THR A 928 -62.24 -17.58 -13.38
N SER A 929 -62.99 -17.01 -12.43
CA SER A 929 -62.50 -15.98 -11.51
C SER A 929 -61.41 -16.48 -10.55
N PRO A 930 -60.65 -15.57 -9.91
CA PRO A 930 -59.97 -15.86 -8.65
C PRO A 930 -60.98 -16.28 -7.57
N CYS A 931 -60.47 -16.62 -6.38
CA CYS A 931 -61.29 -17.00 -5.24
C CYS A 931 -61.65 -15.77 -4.39
N PHE A 932 -62.85 -15.78 -3.82
CA PHE A 932 -63.34 -14.73 -2.93
C PHE A 932 -63.82 -15.31 -1.59
N ASP A 933 -63.55 -14.57 -0.52
CA ASP A 933 -64.15 -14.81 0.80
C ASP A 933 -65.32 -13.86 1.03
N PHE A 934 -66.53 -14.43 1.09
CA PHE A 934 -67.78 -13.74 1.43
C PHE A 934 -68.25 -14.10 2.86
N SER A 935 -67.41 -14.71 3.71
CA SER A 935 -67.75 -15.13 5.07
C SER A 935 -68.20 -13.97 5.98
N ALA A 936 -67.69 -12.77 5.72
CA ALA A 936 -68.08 -11.54 6.41
C ALA A 936 -69.46 -10.98 5.99
N LEU A 937 -70.06 -11.49 4.90
CA LEU A 937 -71.27 -10.93 4.32
C LEU A 937 -72.54 -11.57 4.89
N ALA A 938 -73.48 -10.71 5.30
CA ALA A 938 -74.78 -11.10 5.86
C ALA A 938 -75.92 -11.14 4.81
N VAL A 939 -75.61 -10.76 3.57
CA VAL A 939 -76.51 -10.74 2.39
C VAL A 939 -75.69 -11.15 1.16
N ASP A 940 -76.36 -11.65 0.12
CA ASP A 940 -75.69 -12.04 -1.12
C ASP A 940 -75.22 -10.79 -1.90
N PRO A 941 -73.91 -10.67 -2.22
CA PRO A 941 -73.38 -9.50 -2.93
C PRO A 941 -73.89 -9.46 -4.37
N SER A 942 -73.92 -8.28 -4.98
CA SER A 942 -74.26 -8.12 -6.40
C SER A 942 -72.99 -8.08 -7.27
N ILE A 943 -72.93 -8.94 -8.28
CA ILE A 943 -71.97 -8.83 -9.38
C ILE A 943 -72.55 -7.95 -10.50
N SER A 944 -71.67 -7.19 -11.14
CA SER A 944 -71.92 -6.49 -12.41
C SER A 944 -70.68 -6.52 -13.28
N PHE A 945 -70.84 -6.48 -14.60
CA PHE A 945 -69.74 -6.42 -15.56
C PHE A 945 -70.24 -5.82 -16.88
N ALA A 946 -69.36 -5.22 -17.67
CA ALA A 946 -69.62 -4.98 -19.07
C ALA A 946 -69.52 -6.30 -19.85
N HIS A 947 -70.46 -6.53 -20.78
CA HIS A 947 -70.31 -7.60 -21.76
C HIS A 947 -70.81 -7.21 -23.15
N ILE A 948 -70.30 -7.92 -24.15
CA ILE A 948 -70.71 -7.89 -25.55
C ILE A 948 -70.72 -9.32 -26.08
N TYR A 949 -71.58 -9.65 -27.05
CA TYR A 949 -71.53 -10.95 -27.70
C TYR A 949 -72.16 -10.99 -29.09
N GLU A 950 -71.67 -11.89 -29.94
CA GLU A 950 -72.26 -12.32 -31.21
C GLU A 950 -72.04 -13.84 -31.38
N THR A 951 -73.11 -14.63 -31.39
CA THR A 951 -73.10 -16.11 -31.50
C THR A 951 -74.18 -16.64 -32.46
N GLU A 952 -74.11 -17.90 -32.89
CA GLU A 952 -75.23 -18.51 -33.62
C GLU A 952 -76.49 -18.65 -32.72
N ALA A 953 -77.47 -17.78 -32.96
CA ALA A 953 -78.68 -17.57 -32.14
C ALA A 953 -79.61 -18.79 -31.92
N CYS A 954 -79.33 -19.97 -32.48
CA CYS A 954 -80.07 -21.20 -32.19
C CYS A 954 -79.37 -22.14 -31.20
N CYS A 955 -78.05 -22.02 -31.10
CA CYS A 955 -77.19 -23.18 -30.86
C CYS A 955 -76.00 -22.80 -29.96
N ASP A 956 -75.35 -21.68 -30.25
CA ASP A 956 -74.17 -21.21 -29.52
C ASP A 956 -74.56 -20.19 -28.45
N HIS A 957 -74.09 -20.40 -27.22
CA HIS A 957 -74.63 -19.70 -26.06
C HIS A 957 -73.65 -19.62 -24.89
N GLY A 958 -73.88 -18.66 -24.00
CA GLY A 958 -73.07 -18.45 -22.81
C GLY A 958 -73.88 -18.13 -21.56
N TRP A 959 -73.32 -18.45 -20.38
CA TRP A 959 -73.95 -18.22 -19.08
C TRP A 959 -72.91 -18.02 -17.97
N VAL A 960 -73.35 -17.52 -16.81
CA VAL A 960 -72.52 -17.45 -15.60
C VAL A 960 -72.82 -18.64 -14.71
N GLU A 961 -71.78 -19.23 -14.13
CA GLU A 961 -71.89 -20.20 -13.04
C GLU A 961 -71.18 -19.71 -11.78
N VAL A 962 -71.65 -20.17 -10.63
CA VAL A 962 -71.06 -19.88 -9.32
C VAL A 962 -70.80 -21.16 -8.55
N SER A 963 -69.73 -21.14 -7.75
CA SER A 963 -69.28 -22.19 -6.84
C SER A 963 -69.07 -21.59 -5.45
N THR A 964 -69.36 -22.36 -4.42
CA THR A 964 -69.08 -22.04 -3.00
C THR A 964 -68.12 -23.06 -2.34
N ASP A 965 -67.57 -23.98 -3.14
CA ASP A 965 -66.66 -25.05 -2.74
C ASP A 965 -65.33 -25.01 -3.52
N GLY A 966 -64.90 -23.80 -3.89
CA GLY A 966 -63.63 -23.52 -4.57
C GLY A 966 -63.56 -23.93 -6.06
N GLY A 967 -64.70 -24.28 -6.65
CA GLY A 967 -64.80 -24.81 -8.02
C GLY A 967 -64.94 -26.33 -8.11
N SER A 968 -65.19 -27.01 -6.98
CA SER A 968 -65.41 -28.46 -6.95
C SER A 968 -66.78 -28.85 -7.52
N SER A 969 -67.78 -27.99 -7.35
CA SER A 969 -69.08 -28.04 -8.00
C SER A 969 -69.54 -26.64 -8.42
N TRP A 970 -70.40 -26.59 -9.45
CA TRP A 970 -70.81 -25.35 -10.12
C TRP A 970 -72.32 -25.35 -10.34
N ASN A 971 -72.94 -24.17 -10.21
CA ASN A 971 -74.37 -23.95 -10.40
C ASN A 971 -74.59 -22.74 -11.30
N LYS A 972 -75.46 -22.83 -12.33
CA LYS A 972 -75.84 -21.67 -13.16
C LYS A 972 -76.43 -20.56 -12.29
N LEU A 973 -75.90 -19.35 -12.43
CA LEU A 973 -76.29 -18.18 -11.66
C LEU A 973 -77.46 -17.43 -12.33
N GLY A 974 -78.52 -17.21 -11.55
CA GLY A 974 -79.66 -16.39 -11.96
C GLY A 974 -80.57 -17.01 -13.01
N ARG A 975 -81.47 -16.18 -13.54
CA ARG A 975 -82.45 -16.51 -14.59
C ARG A 975 -82.74 -15.29 -15.47
N ALA A 976 -83.36 -15.51 -16.62
CA ALA A 976 -83.78 -14.45 -17.52
C ALA A 976 -84.68 -13.42 -16.81
N GLY A 977 -84.21 -12.16 -16.76
CA GLY A 977 -84.88 -11.07 -16.05
C GLY A 977 -84.79 -11.12 -14.52
N GLY A 978 -83.92 -11.96 -13.94
CA GLY A 978 -83.55 -11.92 -12.52
C GLY A 978 -82.64 -10.74 -12.16
N GLY A 979 -81.99 -10.14 -13.17
CA GLY A 979 -81.08 -9.01 -13.04
C GLY A 979 -81.10 -8.09 -14.27
N THR A 980 -80.18 -7.12 -14.32
CA THR A 980 -80.05 -6.18 -15.44
C THR A 980 -79.36 -6.87 -16.61
N ASN A 981 -79.96 -6.84 -17.81
CA ASN A 981 -79.46 -7.49 -19.04
C ASN A 981 -79.10 -8.99 -18.88
N TRP A 982 -79.66 -9.63 -17.84
CA TRP A 982 -79.32 -11.00 -17.44
C TRP A 982 -80.20 -12.02 -18.17
N TYR A 983 -79.58 -12.74 -19.11
CA TYR A 983 -80.13 -13.68 -20.09
C TYR A 983 -81.26 -13.13 -20.99
N ASP A 984 -81.21 -13.43 -22.29
CA ASP A 984 -82.26 -13.09 -23.26
C ASP A 984 -83.16 -14.30 -23.61
N ASP A 985 -82.65 -15.53 -23.54
CA ASP A 985 -83.50 -16.72 -23.62
C ASP A 985 -84.27 -16.97 -22.31
N THR A 986 -85.56 -16.63 -22.33
CA THR A 986 -86.51 -16.77 -21.21
C THR A 986 -86.92 -18.22 -20.84
N ILE A 987 -86.34 -19.24 -21.46
CA ILE A 987 -86.65 -20.66 -21.25
C ILE A 987 -85.40 -21.44 -20.80
N LEU A 988 -84.23 -21.09 -21.31
CA LEU A 988 -82.97 -21.83 -21.16
C LEU A 988 -81.94 -21.09 -20.28
N ASP A 989 -82.26 -19.85 -19.87
CA ASP A 989 -81.49 -19.02 -18.94
C ASP A 989 -80.04 -18.82 -19.42
N TRP A 990 -79.85 -18.34 -20.66
CA TRP A 990 -78.54 -18.06 -21.26
C TRP A 990 -78.57 -16.81 -22.15
N TRP A 991 -77.40 -16.39 -22.64
CA TRP A 991 -77.24 -15.41 -23.72
C TRP A 991 -76.96 -16.10 -25.06
N ASN A 992 -77.64 -15.70 -26.13
CA ASN A 992 -77.33 -16.14 -27.50
C ASN A 992 -77.73 -15.10 -28.58
N GLY A 993 -77.14 -15.22 -29.77
CA GLY A 993 -77.32 -14.25 -30.85
C GLY A 993 -76.44 -13.02 -30.66
N ALA A 994 -76.95 -11.82 -30.93
CA ALA A 994 -76.18 -10.57 -30.84
C ALA A 994 -76.65 -9.71 -29.66
N SER A 995 -75.70 -9.23 -28.83
CA SER A 995 -75.96 -8.43 -27.63
C SER A 995 -76.54 -7.03 -27.92
N GLY A 996 -76.34 -6.54 -29.14
CA GLY A 996 -76.66 -5.17 -29.55
C GLY A 996 -76.22 -4.89 -30.99
N ALA A 997 -75.46 -3.82 -31.17
CA ALA A 997 -74.75 -3.50 -32.41
C ALA A 997 -73.23 -3.69 -32.18
N PRO A 998 -72.39 -3.74 -33.24
CA PRO A 998 -70.94 -3.71 -33.10
C PRO A 998 -70.44 -2.62 -32.16
N ALA A 999 -69.46 -2.95 -31.32
CA ALA A 999 -68.90 -2.16 -30.23
C ALA A 999 -69.89 -1.68 -29.15
N ALA A 1000 -71.16 -2.12 -29.15
CA ALA A 1000 -72.14 -1.72 -28.16
C ALA A 1000 -72.12 -2.62 -26.91
N TRP A 1001 -71.02 -2.52 -26.14
CA TRP A 1001 -70.92 -3.06 -24.79
C TRP A 1001 -72.08 -2.59 -23.90
N ARG A 1002 -72.54 -3.47 -23.00
CA ARG A 1002 -73.65 -3.20 -22.08
C ARG A 1002 -73.37 -3.78 -20.69
N THR A 1003 -73.75 -3.10 -19.63
CA THR A 1003 -73.57 -3.62 -18.27
C THR A 1003 -74.64 -4.68 -17.95
N ALA A 1004 -74.22 -5.87 -17.54
CA ALA A 1004 -75.08 -6.87 -16.91
C ALA A 1004 -74.92 -6.81 -15.39
N SER A 1005 -75.95 -7.17 -14.61
CA SER A 1005 -75.83 -7.28 -13.14
C SER A 1005 -76.85 -8.22 -12.50
N HIS A 1006 -76.46 -8.94 -11.45
CA HIS A 1006 -77.31 -9.90 -10.72
C HIS A 1006 -76.79 -10.13 -9.28
N PRO A 1007 -77.66 -10.37 -8.29
CA PRO A 1007 -77.24 -10.90 -6.98
C PRO A 1007 -76.56 -12.26 -7.12
N MET A 1008 -75.49 -12.51 -6.36
CA MET A 1008 -74.81 -13.81 -6.30
C MET A 1008 -75.56 -14.75 -5.33
N ASP A 1009 -76.80 -15.09 -5.68
CA ASP A 1009 -77.75 -15.83 -4.83
C ASP A 1009 -77.13 -17.07 -4.14
N GLY A 1010 -77.14 -17.10 -2.81
CA GLY A 1010 -76.65 -18.22 -2.00
C GLY A 1010 -75.13 -18.29 -1.81
N THR A 1011 -74.41 -17.17 -1.91
CA THR A 1011 -72.96 -17.09 -1.68
C THR A 1011 -72.56 -16.37 -0.37
N ALA A 1012 -73.49 -15.63 0.26
CA ALA A 1012 -73.25 -14.98 1.55
C ALA A 1012 -72.79 -15.98 2.63
N GLY A 1013 -71.73 -15.64 3.34
CA GLY A 1013 -71.17 -16.48 4.39
C GLY A 1013 -70.25 -17.62 3.91
N ALA A 1014 -69.98 -17.75 2.61
CA ALA A 1014 -69.07 -18.77 2.06
C ALA A 1014 -67.63 -18.25 1.88
N THR A 1015 -66.64 -19.10 2.20
CA THR A 1015 -65.20 -18.72 2.21
C THR A 1015 -64.45 -19.01 0.91
N HIS A 1016 -65.06 -19.75 -0.02
CA HIS A 1016 -64.40 -20.27 -1.22
C HIS A 1016 -65.26 -20.02 -2.46
N VAL A 1017 -65.70 -18.77 -2.64
CA VAL A 1017 -66.58 -18.40 -3.74
C VAL A 1017 -65.75 -18.22 -5.02
N ARG A 1018 -66.21 -18.80 -6.12
CA ARG A 1018 -65.74 -18.50 -7.48
C ARG A 1018 -66.94 -18.33 -8.39
N PHE A 1019 -66.79 -17.54 -9.44
CA PHE A 1019 -67.70 -17.55 -10.57
C PHE A 1019 -66.93 -17.82 -11.87
N ARG A 1020 -67.66 -18.16 -12.93
CA ARG A 1020 -67.09 -18.29 -14.27
C ARG A 1020 -68.10 -17.94 -15.34
N PHE A 1021 -67.62 -17.35 -16.42
CA PHE A 1021 -68.33 -17.26 -17.67
C PHE A 1021 -68.10 -18.58 -18.41
N VAL A 1022 -69.17 -19.18 -18.93
CA VAL A 1022 -69.11 -20.43 -19.70
C VAL A 1022 -69.60 -20.14 -21.11
N THR A 1023 -68.84 -20.59 -22.11
CA THR A 1023 -69.21 -20.54 -23.53
C THR A 1023 -69.36 -21.97 -24.05
N PHE A 1024 -70.42 -22.25 -24.80
CA PHE A 1024 -70.62 -23.51 -25.51
C PHE A 1024 -70.96 -23.26 -26.98
N THR A 1025 -70.31 -24.00 -27.88
CA THR A 1025 -70.49 -23.87 -29.34
C THR A 1025 -70.75 -25.21 -30.04
N ASP A 1026 -71.50 -25.16 -31.13
CA ASP A 1026 -71.84 -26.24 -32.06
C ASP A 1026 -70.63 -26.55 -33.00
N GLY A 1027 -70.79 -27.47 -33.94
CA GLY A 1027 -69.78 -27.81 -34.94
C GLY A 1027 -69.78 -26.92 -36.19
N ALA A 1028 -70.51 -25.80 -36.21
CA ALA A 1028 -70.58 -24.86 -37.33
C ALA A 1028 -71.08 -23.47 -36.92
N VAL A 1029 -70.73 -22.44 -37.72
CA VAL A 1029 -71.19 -21.04 -37.60
C VAL A 1029 -70.54 -20.31 -36.43
N GLU A 1030 -69.22 -20.22 -36.56
CA GLU A 1030 -68.31 -19.42 -35.76
C GLU A 1030 -68.59 -17.89 -35.93
N ALA A 1031 -68.40 -17.12 -34.86
CA ALA A 1031 -68.52 -15.66 -34.81
C ALA A 1031 -67.61 -15.09 -33.69
N GLU A 1032 -67.63 -13.79 -33.41
CA GLU A 1032 -66.70 -13.16 -32.43
C GLU A 1032 -67.02 -13.47 -30.94
N GLY A 1033 -68.17 -14.11 -30.65
CA GLY A 1033 -68.40 -14.81 -29.38
C GLY A 1033 -68.77 -13.93 -28.21
N PHE A 1034 -67.96 -13.95 -27.15
CA PHE A 1034 -68.21 -13.23 -25.89
C PHE A 1034 -67.01 -12.35 -25.52
N GLY A 1035 -67.30 -11.12 -25.10
CA GLY A 1035 -66.36 -10.26 -24.39
C GLY A 1035 -66.88 -9.89 -23.00
N VAL A 1036 -65.97 -9.82 -22.03
CA VAL A 1036 -66.24 -9.44 -20.63
C VAL A 1036 -65.19 -8.44 -20.14
N ASP A 1037 -65.65 -7.39 -19.46
CA ASP A 1037 -64.86 -6.25 -19.00
C ASP A 1037 -65.57 -5.56 -17.80
N ASP A 1038 -64.97 -4.54 -17.18
CA ASP A 1038 -65.50 -3.73 -16.07
C ASP A 1038 -66.14 -4.57 -14.93
N ILE A 1039 -65.49 -5.65 -14.48
CA ILE A 1039 -66.07 -6.58 -13.49
C ILE A 1039 -66.05 -5.94 -12.10
N VAL A 1040 -67.21 -5.78 -11.48
CA VAL A 1040 -67.38 -5.23 -10.13
C VAL A 1040 -68.26 -6.14 -9.27
N ILE A 1041 -67.87 -6.39 -8.03
CA ILE A 1041 -68.68 -7.11 -7.03
C ILE A 1041 -68.89 -6.21 -5.80
N THR A 1042 -70.14 -6.07 -5.38
CA THR A 1042 -70.56 -5.14 -4.31
C THR A 1042 -71.27 -5.86 -3.15
N PRO A 1043 -70.86 -5.64 -1.89
CA PRO A 1043 -71.53 -6.16 -0.68
C PRO A 1043 -72.99 -5.72 -0.45
#